data_AF-A0AA37QF19-F1
#
_entry.id   AF-A0AA37QF19-F1
#
_cell.length_a   1.000
_cell.length_b   1.000
_cell.length_c   1.000
_cell.angle_alpha   90.00
_cell.angle_beta   90.00
_cell.angle_gamma   90.00
#
_symmetry.space_group_name_H-M   'P 1'
#
loop_
_entity.id
_entity.type
_entity.pdbx_description
1 polymer ?
#
loop_
_entity_poly.entity_id
_entity_poly.type
_entity_poly.pdbx_seq_one_letter_code
_entity_poly.pdbx_strand_id
1 'polypeptide(L)'
;MNVANFPRTSDPTMVPTIAIPHADAQQGVRAGVAGQSTRPRLPPPSAVPTQEGPQGLRFDFNDGCRVMLPDNGQAWRVRMSDLETANVLFDIDLRSGHVNSSKRYFIPFRLEVWSGQELLLRHDYNAADRDVLIQFPVGTIGDIIGWLSYAVKFKELHQCRLTCAMGEPLIALFRAAYPDITFVTHEMIQPERYYATYSVALFFDDAEQVYQPCDFRQVGLHRTAAHILGVDPAERPPRIALSEDSRPIAEPYVCIAVQATTQSKHWNNPGGWESIVGFLKATGYRVVCIDQKAEHSNGPFRTRIPAGAEDQTGDRPLQERARWLRHAEFFIGLSSGLSWLAWAARTPVVLISGFTHPTNEFATPYRIINHHACNSCWNDVHHRFDHQDALWCPRWKDTPRQFECTRLIKAEQVEGMLRRIPGFGQGLRPQPRPPTSTNQQAAQPMPDDAGYAASGATGPAGAEEPIALAALLARPRGEVPHGGLAVGVTVAAGRLLDQAAATIAQGDRSAGASDLAGALQNYKQSIDIVRHLTQADPDNAGFQRNLSVALNRIGAVLFVQRNLQGALAAYSASLGIVQKLTAAHPGNVSFRRDLAWCHALLADVLGAMGRHAEAFEQRRSNAALITQLATAVPSDSSLQQALAMSYQSLGDAFVPLGNIDGALTVYRISLGLTKRGLDANGQDPAWNRLYSSLLQKIRDALLAQRQAAPPS
;
A
#
# COMPACT_ATOMS: atom_id res chain seq x y z
N MET A 1 -58.17 -9.75 25.19
CA MET A 1 -58.61 -10.71 24.15
C MET A 1 -57.49 -11.74 23.95
N ASN A 2 -57.79 -13.00 24.28
CA ASN A 2 -57.19 -14.31 23.92
C ASN A 2 -55.66 -14.39 23.69
N VAL A 3 -54.83 -15.04 24.53
CA VAL A 3 -54.76 -16.44 25.02
C VAL A 3 -54.24 -17.45 23.97
N ALA A 4 -53.05 -18.01 24.27
CA ALA A 4 -52.58 -19.40 24.12
C ALA A 4 -51.83 -19.93 22.86
N ASN A 5 -50.67 -20.53 23.20
CA ASN A 5 -50.13 -21.86 22.85
C ASN A 5 -49.74 -22.27 21.41
N PHE A 6 -48.42 -22.49 21.23
CA PHE A 6 -47.68 -23.75 20.92
C PHE A 6 -48.32 -24.81 19.99
N PRO A 7 -47.54 -25.51 19.12
CA PRO A 7 -46.56 -26.48 19.63
C PRO A 7 -45.22 -26.64 18.88
N ARG A 8 -44.24 -27.16 19.64
CA ARG A 8 -43.10 -27.93 19.16
C ARG A 8 -43.59 -29.31 18.71
N THR A 9 -43.08 -29.81 17.59
CA THR A 9 -43.03 -31.25 17.30
C THR A 9 -41.62 -31.62 16.86
N SER A 10 -41.12 -32.66 17.52
CA SER A 10 -39.91 -33.42 17.27
C SER A 10 -40.16 -34.49 16.21
N ASP A 11 -39.28 -34.63 15.22
CA ASP A 11 -38.82 -35.94 14.74
C ASP A 11 -37.51 -35.80 13.90
N PRO A 12 -36.47 -36.62 14.11
CA PRO A 12 -35.17 -36.51 13.46
C PRO A 12 -35.00 -37.60 12.39
N THR A 13 -35.46 -37.35 11.17
CA THR A 13 -34.98 -38.04 9.95
C THR A 13 -35.62 -37.37 8.76
N MET A 14 -34.80 -36.85 7.84
CA MET A 14 -35.00 -36.82 6.39
C MET A 14 -34.12 -35.72 5.81
N VAL A 15 -33.01 -36.12 5.20
CA VAL A 15 -32.27 -35.31 4.23
C VAL A 15 -33.03 -35.42 2.90
N PRO A 16 -33.56 -34.33 2.32
CA PRO A 16 -34.02 -34.34 0.95
C PRO A 16 -32.91 -33.81 0.05
N THR A 17 -32.31 -34.73 -0.69
CA THR A 17 -31.60 -34.48 -1.95
C THR A 17 -32.48 -33.63 -2.87
N ILE A 18 -31.97 -32.51 -3.39
CA ILE A 18 -32.58 -31.79 -4.52
C ILE A 18 -31.61 -31.74 -5.68
N ALA A 19 -32.19 -32.07 -6.84
CA ALA A 19 -31.60 -32.46 -8.10
C ALA A 19 -30.75 -31.39 -8.81
N ILE A 20 -29.78 -31.90 -9.55
CA ILE A 20 -29.03 -31.22 -10.61
C ILE A 20 -29.95 -31.12 -11.84
N PRO A 21 -30.12 -29.94 -12.48
CA PRO A 21 -30.73 -29.87 -13.79
C PRO A 21 -29.71 -30.23 -14.88
N HIS A 22 -30.00 -31.30 -15.61
CA HIS A 22 -29.50 -31.51 -16.97
C HIS A 22 -30.04 -30.39 -17.88
N ALA A 23 -29.17 -29.83 -18.73
CA ALA A 23 -29.60 -29.01 -19.86
C ALA A 23 -28.98 -29.59 -21.14
N ASP A 24 -29.86 -30.10 -21.99
CA ASP A 24 -29.59 -30.60 -23.32
C ASP A 24 -29.01 -29.52 -24.25
N ALA A 25 -28.22 -29.99 -25.20
CA ALA A 25 -27.73 -29.23 -26.33
C ALA A 25 -28.86 -28.82 -27.28
N GLN A 26 -28.90 -27.55 -27.70
CA GLN A 26 -28.94 -27.16 -29.12
C GLN A 26 -28.83 -25.63 -29.36
N GLN A 27 -27.80 -25.30 -30.16
CA GLN A 27 -27.69 -24.29 -31.22
C GLN A 27 -28.41 -22.93 -31.15
N GLY A 28 -27.60 -21.88 -31.34
CA GLY A 28 -27.97 -20.74 -32.20
C GLY A 28 -28.23 -19.41 -31.50
N VAL A 29 -27.17 -18.73 -31.02
CA VAL A 29 -27.23 -17.28 -30.78
C VAL A 29 -26.04 -16.60 -31.44
N ARG A 30 -26.39 -15.56 -32.21
CA ARG A 30 -25.56 -14.79 -33.13
C ARG A 30 -24.29 -14.23 -32.49
N ALA A 31 -23.22 -14.21 -33.26
CA ALA A 31 -21.97 -13.53 -32.98
C ALA A 31 -22.22 -12.03 -32.74
N GLY A 32 -22.34 -11.65 -31.47
CA GLY A 32 -22.11 -10.28 -31.00
C GLY A 32 -20.62 -10.15 -30.70
N VAL A 33 -20.00 -9.13 -31.29
CA VAL A 33 -18.57 -8.80 -31.16
C VAL A 33 -18.18 -8.71 -29.68
N ALA A 34 -17.60 -9.77 -29.14
CA ALA A 34 -17.01 -9.77 -27.80
C ALA A 34 -15.69 -9.00 -27.84
N GLY A 35 -15.59 -7.97 -26.98
CA GLY A 35 -14.37 -7.20 -26.77
C GLY A 35 -13.17 -8.11 -26.51
N GLN A 36 -12.05 -7.80 -27.15
CA GLN A 36 -10.82 -8.57 -27.09
C GLN A 36 -10.38 -8.81 -25.64
N SER A 37 -10.20 -10.08 -25.27
CA SER A 37 -9.55 -10.51 -24.03
C SER A 37 -8.19 -9.82 -23.90
N THR A 38 -8.03 -9.01 -22.85
CA THR A 38 -6.80 -8.24 -22.52
C THR A 38 -5.76 -9.07 -21.77
N ARG A 39 -5.77 -10.40 -21.92
CA ARG A 39 -4.80 -11.29 -21.25
C ARG A 39 -3.37 -10.97 -21.71
N PRO A 40 -2.38 -11.00 -20.80
CA PRO A 40 -0.97 -10.91 -21.17
C PRO A 40 -0.64 -11.96 -22.24
N ARG A 41 -0.01 -11.54 -23.33
CA ARG A 41 0.43 -12.46 -24.39
C ARG A 41 1.62 -13.26 -23.88
N LEU A 42 1.33 -14.48 -23.41
CA LEU A 42 2.32 -15.44 -22.94
C LEU A 42 2.21 -16.73 -23.77
N PRO A 43 3.33 -17.39 -24.06
CA PRO A 43 3.34 -18.66 -24.77
C PRO A 43 2.53 -19.74 -24.02
N PRO A 44 1.72 -20.54 -24.74
CA PRO A 44 0.96 -21.63 -24.12
C PRO A 44 1.89 -22.79 -23.72
N PRO A 45 1.47 -23.63 -22.76
CA PRO A 45 2.18 -24.87 -22.44
C PRO A 45 2.05 -25.90 -23.59
N SER A 46 2.80 -27.01 -23.48
CA SER A 46 2.67 -28.14 -24.42
C SER A 46 1.23 -28.65 -24.47
N ALA A 47 0.73 -29.02 -25.64
CA ALA A 47 -0.61 -29.59 -25.80
C ALA A 47 -0.76 -30.94 -25.07
N VAL A 48 0.31 -31.72 -25.03
CA VAL A 48 0.40 -33.00 -24.32
C VAL A 48 1.20 -32.81 -23.03
N PRO A 49 0.71 -33.23 -21.85
CA PRO A 49 1.50 -33.13 -20.63
C PRO A 49 2.82 -33.90 -20.74
N THR A 50 3.88 -33.31 -20.20
CA THR A 50 5.27 -33.70 -20.53
C THR A 50 5.76 -34.96 -19.82
N GLN A 51 5.17 -35.34 -18.69
CA GLN A 51 5.57 -36.51 -17.93
C GLN A 51 4.76 -37.74 -18.34
N GLU A 52 5.45 -38.87 -18.44
CA GLU A 52 4.86 -40.18 -18.71
C GLU A 52 4.45 -40.86 -17.41
N GLY A 53 3.29 -41.52 -17.43
CA GLY A 53 2.82 -42.36 -16.35
C GLY A 53 2.32 -43.72 -16.85
N PRO A 54 1.91 -44.60 -15.90
CA PRO A 54 1.43 -45.93 -16.22
C PRO A 54 0.21 -45.94 -17.15
N GLN A 55 0.05 -47.02 -17.92
CA GLN A 55 -1.11 -47.23 -18.79
C GLN A 55 -1.39 -46.08 -19.78
N GLY A 56 -0.33 -45.38 -20.22
CA GLY A 56 -0.44 -44.30 -21.21
C GLY A 56 -0.96 -42.98 -20.67
N LEU A 57 -1.18 -42.84 -19.35
CA LEU A 57 -1.52 -41.55 -18.76
C LEU A 57 -0.32 -40.58 -18.88
N ARG A 58 -0.62 -39.29 -18.98
CA ARG A 58 0.37 -38.20 -19.01
C ARG A 58 0.03 -37.17 -17.95
N PHE A 59 1.03 -36.53 -17.36
CA PHE A 59 0.82 -35.43 -16.42
C PHE A 59 1.93 -34.39 -16.49
N ASP A 60 1.70 -33.18 -15.97
CA ASP A 60 2.74 -32.17 -15.71
C ASP A 60 2.23 -31.05 -14.81
N PHE A 61 3.07 -30.04 -14.60
CA PHE A 61 2.75 -28.83 -13.82
C PHE A 61 2.90 -27.56 -14.67
N ASN A 62 2.64 -27.67 -15.97
CA ASN A 62 2.76 -26.56 -16.91
C ASN A 62 1.41 -25.83 -16.98
N ASP A 63 1.35 -24.60 -16.46
CA ASP A 63 0.11 -23.82 -16.33
C ASP A 63 -0.92 -24.51 -15.39
N GLY A 64 -0.45 -24.92 -14.20
CA GLY A 64 -1.20 -25.70 -13.21
C GLY A 64 -0.94 -27.20 -13.30
N CYS A 65 -1.60 -28.01 -12.46
CA CYS A 65 -1.47 -29.47 -12.47
C CYS A 65 -2.37 -30.07 -13.56
N ARG A 66 -1.77 -30.69 -14.57
CA ARG A 66 -2.49 -31.25 -15.73
C ARG A 66 -2.34 -32.76 -15.79
N VAL A 67 -3.41 -33.44 -16.16
CA VAL A 67 -3.45 -34.89 -16.36
C VAL A 67 -4.22 -35.20 -17.64
N MET A 68 -3.69 -36.09 -18.47
CA MET A 68 -4.37 -36.64 -19.63
C MET A 68 -4.50 -38.16 -19.45
N LEU A 69 -5.72 -38.64 -19.63
CA LEU A 69 -6.09 -40.03 -19.36
C LEU A 69 -6.63 -40.68 -20.65
N PRO A 70 -6.05 -41.80 -21.11
CA PRO A 70 -6.59 -42.56 -22.23
C PRO A 70 -7.86 -43.32 -21.82
N ASP A 71 -8.68 -43.74 -22.80
CA ASP A 71 -9.71 -44.76 -22.54
C ASP A 71 -9.03 -46.13 -22.48
N ASN A 72 -8.97 -46.71 -21.29
CA ASN A 72 -8.44 -48.05 -21.04
C ASN A 72 -9.55 -49.07 -20.70
N GLY A 73 -10.83 -48.70 -20.90
CA GLY A 73 -11.98 -49.52 -20.55
C GLY A 73 -12.38 -49.50 -19.06
N GLN A 74 -11.65 -48.75 -18.20
CA GLN A 74 -11.98 -48.56 -16.78
C GLN A 74 -12.25 -47.08 -16.46
N ALA A 75 -12.95 -46.83 -15.35
CA ALA A 75 -13.09 -45.48 -14.82
C ALA A 75 -11.79 -45.06 -14.12
N TRP A 76 -11.35 -43.84 -14.39
CA TRP A 76 -10.27 -43.17 -13.69
C TRP A 76 -10.82 -42.32 -12.56
N ARG A 77 -10.07 -42.25 -11.46
CA ARG A 77 -10.24 -41.23 -10.43
C ARG A 77 -8.99 -40.36 -10.38
N VAL A 78 -9.14 -39.06 -10.36
CA VAL A 78 -8.03 -38.10 -10.21
C VAL A 78 -8.27 -37.25 -8.99
N ARG A 79 -7.30 -37.22 -8.09
CA ARG A 79 -7.28 -36.32 -6.93
C ARG A 79 -6.06 -35.41 -6.98
N MET A 80 -6.30 -34.12 -6.78
CA MET A 80 -5.27 -33.10 -6.59
C MET A 80 -5.41 -32.54 -5.18
N SER A 81 -4.33 -32.59 -4.41
CA SER A 81 -4.27 -32.03 -3.06
C SER A 81 -3.13 -31.03 -2.94
N ASP A 82 -3.23 -30.10 -2.02
CA ASP A 82 -2.14 -29.20 -1.64
C ASP A 82 -1.27 -29.87 -0.56
N LEU A 83 0.03 -30.05 -0.83
CA LEU A 83 0.96 -30.68 0.11
C LEU A 83 1.19 -29.86 1.38
N GLU A 84 1.05 -28.53 1.31
CA GLU A 84 1.28 -27.68 2.48
C GLU A 84 0.08 -27.67 3.42
N THR A 85 -1.13 -27.66 2.87
CA THR A 85 -2.36 -27.55 3.66
C THR A 85 -3.09 -28.88 3.86
N ALA A 86 -2.66 -29.93 3.16
CA ALA A 86 -3.32 -31.24 3.09
C ALA A 86 -4.76 -31.22 2.57
N ASN A 87 -5.23 -30.09 2.03
CA ASN A 87 -6.58 -29.97 1.49
C ASN A 87 -6.68 -30.67 0.14
N VAL A 88 -7.77 -31.42 -0.07
CA VAL A 88 -8.16 -31.90 -1.38
C VAL A 88 -8.75 -30.72 -2.16
N LEU A 89 -8.07 -30.33 -3.24
CA LEU A 89 -8.47 -29.21 -4.10
C LEU A 89 -9.45 -29.66 -5.18
N PHE A 90 -9.31 -30.90 -5.63
CA PHE A 90 -10.12 -31.49 -6.70
C PHE A 90 -10.11 -33.01 -6.60
N ASP A 91 -11.26 -33.66 -6.79
CA ASP A 91 -11.43 -35.13 -6.77
C ASP A 91 -12.56 -35.48 -7.75
N ILE A 92 -12.25 -36.19 -8.84
CA ILE A 92 -13.20 -36.48 -9.93
C ILE A 92 -13.03 -37.89 -10.47
N ASP A 93 -14.14 -38.48 -10.92
CA ASP A 93 -14.16 -39.70 -11.72
C ASP A 93 -14.45 -39.39 -13.20
N LEU A 94 -13.73 -40.03 -14.13
CA LEU A 94 -13.93 -39.89 -15.58
C LEU A 94 -13.47 -41.12 -16.35
N ARG A 95 -14.02 -41.32 -17.56
CA ARG A 95 -13.62 -42.45 -18.41
C ARG A 95 -12.33 -42.21 -19.20
N SER A 96 -12.12 -40.98 -19.66
CA SER A 96 -10.93 -40.53 -20.39
C SER A 96 -10.98 -39.00 -20.52
N GLY A 97 -9.87 -38.36 -20.84
CA GLY A 97 -9.82 -36.94 -21.18
C GLY A 97 -8.77 -36.16 -20.40
N HIS A 98 -8.96 -34.84 -20.30
CA HIS A 98 -8.02 -33.93 -19.65
C HIS A 98 -8.60 -33.40 -18.35
N VAL A 99 -7.80 -33.45 -17.29
CA VAL A 99 -8.07 -32.79 -16.02
C VAL A 99 -7.01 -31.74 -15.79
N ASN A 100 -7.42 -30.55 -15.37
CA ASN A 100 -6.50 -29.47 -15.08
C ASN A 100 -6.95 -28.75 -13.79
N SER A 101 -6.01 -28.40 -12.92
CA SER A 101 -6.30 -27.57 -11.74
C SER A 101 -6.95 -26.26 -12.15
N SER A 102 -7.78 -25.67 -11.28
CA SER A 102 -8.35 -24.35 -11.54
C SER A 102 -7.31 -23.25 -11.40
N LYS A 103 -6.34 -23.41 -10.49
CA LYS A 103 -5.27 -22.44 -10.21
C LYS A 103 -4.03 -22.70 -11.05
N ARG A 104 -3.36 -21.61 -11.47
CA ARG A 104 -2.21 -21.56 -12.39
C ARG A 104 -0.93 -21.04 -11.73
N TYR A 105 -1.04 -20.40 -10.56
CA TYR A 105 0.11 -20.07 -9.73
C TYR A 105 0.69 -21.31 -9.04
N PHE A 106 1.85 -21.14 -8.41
CA PHE A 106 2.52 -22.20 -7.67
C PHE A 106 1.65 -22.75 -6.55
N ILE A 107 1.39 -24.06 -6.62
CA ILE A 107 0.85 -24.87 -5.54
C ILE A 107 1.70 -26.15 -5.53
N PRO A 108 2.20 -26.60 -4.38
CA PRO A 108 2.91 -27.87 -4.27
C PRO A 108 1.89 -29.02 -4.30
N PHE A 109 1.43 -29.38 -5.50
CA PHE A 109 0.39 -30.39 -5.68
C PHE A 109 0.88 -31.80 -5.31
N ARG A 110 0.02 -32.57 -4.65
CA ARG A 110 0.00 -34.03 -4.71
C ARG A 110 -1.03 -34.46 -5.75
N LEU A 111 -0.59 -35.21 -6.75
CA LEU A 111 -1.43 -35.84 -7.75
C LEU A 111 -1.58 -37.33 -7.43
N GLU A 112 -2.81 -37.79 -7.28
CA GLU A 112 -3.13 -39.21 -7.15
C GLU A 112 -4.09 -39.62 -8.27
N VAL A 113 -3.79 -40.72 -8.95
CA VAL A 113 -4.60 -41.25 -10.05
C VAL A 113 -4.85 -42.73 -9.84
N TRP A 114 -6.13 -43.12 -9.83
CA TRP A 114 -6.57 -44.51 -9.76
C TRP A 114 -7.20 -44.94 -11.08
N SER A 115 -7.10 -46.23 -11.40
CA SER A 115 -7.94 -46.90 -12.39
C SER A 115 -8.69 -48.04 -11.71
N GLY A 116 -10.03 -47.98 -11.71
CA GLY A 116 -10.84 -48.81 -10.83
C GLY A 116 -10.52 -48.55 -9.35
N GLN A 117 -10.06 -49.58 -8.63
CA GLN A 117 -9.64 -49.46 -7.22
C GLN A 117 -8.12 -49.37 -7.03
N GLU A 118 -7.35 -49.53 -8.10
CA GLU A 118 -5.88 -49.54 -8.03
C GLU A 118 -5.32 -48.11 -8.12
N LEU A 119 -4.49 -47.73 -7.15
CA LEU A 119 -3.73 -46.47 -7.21
C LEU A 119 -2.53 -46.65 -8.15
N LEU A 120 -2.61 -46.07 -9.34
CA LEU A 120 -1.58 -46.21 -10.37
C LEU A 120 -0.48 -45.15 -10.28
N LEU A 121 -0.83 -43.92 -9.90
CA LEU A 121 0.12 -42.84 -9.74
C LEU A 121 -0.12 -42.12 -8.42
N ARG A 122 0.95 -41.91 -7.67
CA ARG A 122 1.03 -40.88 -6.63
C ARG A 122 2.29 -40.07 -6.85
N HIS A 123 2.13 -38.81 -7.21
CA HIS A 123 3.22 -37.90 -7.51
C HIS A 123 3.12 -36.64 -6.66
N ASP A 124 4.10 -36.43 -5.81
CA ASP A 124 4.26 -35.19 -5.05
C ASP A 124 5.09 -34.22 -5.88
N TYR A 125 4.65 -32.96 -5.98
CA TYR A 125 5.39 -31.94 -6.70
C TYR A 125 6.82 -31.84 -6.17
N ASN A 126 7.79 -32.07 -7.05
CA ASN A 126 9.20 -31.89 -6.75
C ASN A 126 9.94 -31.41 -8.00
N ALA A 127 10.40 -30.17 -7.97
CA ALA A 127 11.12 -29.55 -9.09
C ALA A 127 12.65 -29.65 -8.97
N ALA A 128 13.19 -30.30 -7.92
CA ALA A 128 14.62 -30.49 -7.77
C ALA A 128 15.19 -31.23 -8.98
N ASP A 129 16.24 -30.67 -9.59
CA ASP A 129 16.86 -31.19 -10.80
C ASP A 129 15.87 -31.47 -11.95
N ARG A 130 14.79 -30.68 -12.04
CA ARG A 130 13.86 -30.69 -13.18
C ARG A 130 13.88 -29.36 -13.91
N ASP A 131 13.57 -29.39 -15.21
CA ASP A 131 13.47 -28.20 -16.04
C ASP A 131 12.18 -27.44 -15.71
N VAL A 132 12.31 -26.19 -15.27
CA VAL A 132 11.20 -25.30 -14.94
C VAL A 132 11.29 -24.03 -15.77
N LEU A 133 10.16 -23.61 -16.33
CA LEU A 133 10.03 -22.36 -17.05
C LEU A 133 9.33 -21.31 -16.18
N ILE A 134 9.93 -20.13 -16.04
CA ILE A 134 9.23 -18.93 -15.58
C ILE A 134 9.20 -17.96 -16.74
N GLN A 135 8.00 -17.59 -17.18
CA GLN A 135 7.81 -16.71 -18.33
C GLN A 135 7.21 -15.36 -17.92
N PHE A 136 7.79 -14.30 -18.46
CA PHE A 136 7.38 -12.91 -18.25
C PHE A 136 6.82 -12.33 -19.56
N PRO A 137 5.87 -11.37 -19.51
CA PRO A 137 5.40 -10.65 -20.69
C PRO A 137 6.53 -9.87 -21.38
N VAL A 138 6.36 -9.54 -22.66
CA VAL A 138 7.31 -8.70 -23.42
C VAL A 138 6.79 -7.25 -23.47
N GLY A 139 7.70 -6.29 -23.31
CA GLY A 139 7.44 -4.86 -23.53
C GLY A 139 7.53 -3.95 -22.31
N THR A 140 7.42 -4.47 -21.08
CA THR A 140 7.52 -3.67 -19.84
C THR A 140 8.79 -3.99 -19.05
N ILE A 141 9.85 -3.19 -19.25
CA ILE A 141 11.15 -3.46 -18.62
C ILE A 141 11.13 -3.42 -17.09
N GLY A 142 10.37 -2.48 -16.50
CA GLY A 142 10.36 -2.27 -15.04
C GLY A 142 9.77 -3.45 -14.28
N ASP A 143 8.68 -4.00 -14.82
CA ASP A 143 7.99 -5.13 -14.22
C ASP A 143 8.92 -6.34 -14.14
N ILE A 144 9.60 -6.66 -15.25
CA ILE A 144 10.48 -7.82 -15.35
C ILE A 144 11.71 -7.66 -14.45
N ILE A 145 12.31 -6.47 -14.39
CA ILE A 145 13.39 -6.16 -13.44
C ILE A 145 12.91 -6.37 -11.99
N GLY A 146 11.68 -5.93 -11.67
CA GLY A 146 11.08 -6.12 -10.35
C GLY A 146 10.76 -7.58 -10.02
N TRP A 147 10.44 -8.40 -11.02
CA TRP A 147 10.01 -9.79 -10.84
C TRP A 147 11.15 -10.81 -10.84
N LEU A 148 12.24 -10.56 -11.55
CA LEU A 148 13.32 -11.54 -11.76
C LEU A 148 13.87 -12.13 -10.46
N SER A 149 14.05 -11.29 -9.44
CA SER A 149 14.59 -11.72 -8.15
C SER A 149 13.77 -12.81 -7.48
N TYR A 150 12.45 -12.86 -7.71
CA TYR A 150 11.56 -13.89 -7.17
C TYR A 150 11.66 -15.20 -7.97
N ALA A 151 11.90 -15.14 -9.28
CA ALA A 151 12.24 -16.33 -10.06
C ALA A 151 13.56 -16.95 -9.59
N VAL A 152 14.55 -16.12 -9.25
CA VAL A 152 15.80 -16.60 -8.63
C VAL A 152 15.52 -17.25 -7.27
N LYS A 153 14.63 -16.67 -6.43
CA LYS A 153 14.24 -17.30 -5.15
C LYS A 153 13.57 -18.64 -5.36
N PHE A 154 12.73 -18.75 -6.40
CA PHE A 154 12.07 -20.01 -6.75
C PHE A 154 13.10 -21.09 -7.10
N LYS A 155 14.11 -20.75 -7.92
CA LYS A 155 15.23 -21.64 -8.20
C LYS A 155 15.97 -22.05 -6.93
N GLU A 156 16.30 -21.10 -6.06
CA GLU A 156 17.02 -21.35 -4.81
C GLU A 156 16.21 -22.25 -3.85
N LEU A 157 14.89 -22.05 -3.77
CA LEU A 157 14.01 -22.83 -2.91
C LEU A 157 13.81 -24.26 -3.42
N HIS A 158 13.58 -24.41 -4.73
CA HIS A 158 13.19 -25.69 -5.32
C HIS A 158 14.33 -26.45 -6.01
N GLN A 159 15.53 -25.88 -6.06
CA GLN A 159 16.73 -26.50 -6.65
C GLN A 159 16.51 -26.97 -8.09
N CYS A 160 15.73 -26.22 -8.88
CA CYS A 160 15.39 -26.58 -10.25
C CYS A 160 16.43 -26.09 -11.29
N ARG A 161 16.38 -26.68 -12.49
CA ARG A 161 17.01 -26.13 -13.69
C ARG A 161 16.09 -25.07 -14.28
N LEU A 162 16.32 -23.82 -13.89
CA LEU A 162 15.44 -22.71 -14.24
C LEU A 162 15.78 -22.13 -15.63
N THR A 163 14.74 -22.00 -16.45
CA THR A 163 14.72 -21.14 -17.63
C THR A 163 13.80 -19.94 -17.38
N CYS A 164 14.28 -18.73 -17.68
CA CYS A 164 13.48 -17.50 -17.67
C CYS A 164 13.26 -16.99 -19.10
N ALA A 165 12.00 -16.81 -19.48
CA ALA A 165 11.64 -16.27 -20.79
C ALA A 165 11.25 -14.77 -20.70
N MET A 166 11.92 -13.92 -21.47
CA MET A 166 11.75 -12.46 -21.45
C MET A 166 12.21 -11.82 -22.76
N GLY A 167 12.02 -10.50 -22.91
CA GLY A 167 12.53 -9.74 -24.05
C GLY A 167 14.06 -9.69 -24.12
N GLU A 168 14.61 -9.77 -25.34
CA GLU A 168 16.06 -9.81 -25.61
C GLU A 168 16.88 -8.69 -24.93
N PRO A 169 16.44 -7.41 -24.89
CA PRO A 169 17.22 -6.36 -24.23
C PRO A 169 17.51 -6.61 -22.75
N LEU A 170 16.62 -7.33 -22.05
CA LEU A 170 16.79 -7.68 -20.64
C LEU A 170 17.70 -8.90 -20.45
N ILE A 171 17.66 -9.84 -21.39
CA ILE A 171 18.56 -11.00 -21.38
C ILE A 171 20.02 -10.54 -21.33
N ALA A 172 20.35 -9.52 -22.13
CA ALA A 172 21.69 -8.95 -22.17
C ALA A 172 22.16 -8.42 -20.80
N LEU A 173 21.27 -7.93 -19.94
CA LEU A 173 21.61 -7.43 -18.60
C LEU A 173 21.88 -8.54 -17.57
N PHE A 174 21.18 -9.67 -17.69
CA PHE A 174 21.11 -10.68 -16.63
C PHE A 174 21.94 -11.93 -16.90
N ARG A 175 22.10 -12.33 -18.16
CA ARG A 175 22.72 -13.63 -18.54
C ARG A 175 24.07 -13.85 -17.87
N ALA A 176 24.96 -12.85 -17.91
CA ALA A 176 26.28 -12.96 -17.29
C ALA A 176 26.26 -12.90 -15.76
N ALA A 177 25.21 -12.30 -15.16
CA ALA A 177 25.05 -12.21 -13.71
C ALA A 177 24.43 -13.47 -13.08
N TYR A 178 23.86 -14.37 -13.89
CA TYR A 178 23.17 -15.59 -13.47
C TYR A 178 23.55 -16.77 -14.40
N PRO A 179 24.79 -17.28 -14.32
CA PRO A 179 25.28 -18.32 -15.23
C PRO A 179 24.55 -19.67 -15.10
N ASP A 180 23.86 -19.87 -13.99
CA ASP A 180 23.08 -21.06 -13.63
C ASP A 180 21.58 -20.96 -14.01
N ILE A 181 21.17 -19.86 -14.65
CA ILE A 181 19.81 -19.66 -15.18
C ILE A 181 19.88 -19.52 -16.70
N THR A 182 19.04 -20.26 -17.40
CA THR A 182 18.93 -20.14 -18.86
C THR A 182 17.98 -18.99 -19.21
N PHE A 183 18.42 -18.04 -20.02
CA PHE A 183 17.56 -16.94 -20.51
C PHE A 183 17.27 -17.10 -22.00
N VAL A 184 15.99 -17.02 -22.35
CA VAL A 184 15.48 -17.23 -23.72
C VAL A 184 14.44 -16.18 -24.08
N THR A 185 14.24 -15.93 -25.38
CA THR A 185 13.06 -15.21 -25.86
C THR A 185 11.85 -16.16 -25.93
N HIS A 186 10.65 -15.61 -26.14
CA HIS A 186 9.43 -16.44 -26.24
C HIS A 186 9.48 -17.42 -27.41
N GLU A 187 10.09 -17.03 -28.52
CA GLU A 187 10.21 -17.83 -29.75
C GLU A 187 11.15 -19.03 -29.58
N MET A 188 12.03 -18.99 -28.58
CA MET A 188 13.01 -20.05 -28.29
C MET A 188 12.47 -21.10 -27.29
N ILE A 189 11.26 -20.91 -26.77
CA ILE A 189 10.67 -21.83 -25.79
C ILE A 189 10.32 -23.16 -26.49
N GLN A 190 10.80 -24.25 -25.89
CA GLN A 190 10.43 -25.62 -26.24
C GLN A 190 9.49 -26.17 -25.16
N PRO A 191 8.17 -26.00 -25.30
CA PRO A 191 7.21 -26.25 -24.21
C PRO A 191 7.21 -27.71 -23.71
N GLU A 192 7.56 -28.67 -24.56
CA GLU A 192 7.67 -30.10 -24.27
C GLU A 192 8.80 -30.46 -23.28
N ARG A 193 9.76 -29.56 -23.06
CA ARG A 193 10.93 -29.80 -22.18
C ARG A 193 10.57 -29.70 -20.69
N TYR A 194 9.57 -28.90 -20.35
CA TYR A 194 9.41 -28.43 -18.98
C TYR A 194 8.54 -29.36 -18.13
N TYR A 195 8.98 -29.59 -16.91
CA TYR A 195 8.21 -30.27 -15.87
C TYR A 195 7.12 -29.34 -15.30
N ALA A 196 7.46 -28.06 -15.13
CA ALA A 196 6.55 -27.03 -14.64
C ALA A 196 6.76 -25.69 -15.35
N THR A 197 5.69 -24.92 -15.50
CA THR A 197 5.71 -23.58 -16.11
C THR A 197 4.85 -22.62 -15.30
N TYR A 198 5.41 -21.46 -14.94
CA TYR A 198 4.72 -20.39 -14.23
C TYR A 198 4.74 -19.09 -15.03
N SER A 199 3.56 -18.48 -15.15
CA SER A 199 3.32 -17.24 -15.88
C SER A 199 3.25 -16.07 -14.90
N VAL A 200 4.28 -15.21 -14.90
CA VAL A 200 4.34 -14.04 -14.00
C VAL A 200 3.96 -12.79 -14.79
N ALA A 201 2.80 -12.23 -14.49
CA ALA A 201 2.27 -11.04 -15.13
C ALA A 201 1.29 -10.27 -14.21
N LEU A 202 0.73 -9.18 -14.73
CA LEU A 202 -0.37 -8.45 -14.10
C LEU A 202 -1.71 -8.96 -14.63
N PHE A 203 -2.56 -9.45 -13.74
CA PHE A 203 -3.90 -9.93 -14.06
C PHE A 203 -4.95 -9.02 -13.43
N PHE A 204 -5.56 -8.11 -14.20
CA PHE A 204 -6.52 -7.12 -13.67
C PHE A 204 -7.89 -7.72 -13.34
N ASP A 205 -8.37 -8.61 -14.20
CA ASP A 205 -9.74 -9.16 -14.16
C ASP A 205 -9.73 -10.62 -13.66
N ASP A 206 -8.84 -10.93 -12.72
CA ASP A 206 -8.69 -12.27 -12.15
C ASP A 206 -9.51 -12.44 -10.86
N ALA A 207 -10.83 -12.21 -10.96
CA ALA A 207 -11.74 -12.22 -9.82
C ALA A 207 -11.79 -13.59 -9.11
N GLU A 208 -11.62 -14.67 -9.87
CA GLU A 208 -11.55 -16.04 -9.36
C GLU A 208 -10.17 -16.44 -8.86
N GLN A 209 -9.19 -15.53 -8.93
CA GLN A 209 -7.81 -15.77 -8.50
C GLN A 209 -7.26 -17.04 -9.17
N VAL A 210 -7.37 -17.12 -10.49
CA VAL A 210 -6.89 -18.24 -11.30
C VAL A 210 -5.37 -18.18 -11.44
N TYR A 211 -4.83 -17.00 -11.74
CA TYR A 211 -3.42 -16.82 -12.11
C TYR A 211 -2.58 -16.20 -11.00
N GLN A 212 -3.19 -15.49 -10.06
CA GLN A 212 -2.51 -14.91 -8.89
C GLN A 212 -3.32 -15.21 -7.61
N PRO A 213 -2.66 -15.51 -6.46
CA PRO A 213 -3.39 -15.81 -5.22
C PRO A 213 -4.19 -14.63 -4.67
N CYS A 214 -3.78 -13.40 -5.00
CA CYS A 214 -4.47 -12.17 -4.63
C CYS A 214 -4.23 -11.10 -5.70
N ASP A 215 -5.05 -10.06 -5.71
CA ASP A 215 -4.91 -8.95 -6.65
C ASP A 215 -3.58 -8.23 -6.43
N PHE A 216 -2.77 -8.10 -7.48
CA PHE A 216 -1.46 -7.45 -7.42
C PHE A 216 -1.51 -6.03 -6.84
N ARG A 217 -2.64 -5.32 -6.97
CA ARG A 217 -2.82 -3.95 -6.45
C ARG A 217 -2.75 -3.89 -4.93
N GLN A 218 -3.05 -5.00 -4.25
CA GLN A 218 -3.04 -5.11 -2.80
C GLN A 218 -1.64 -5.35 -2.23
N VAL A 219 -0.77 -6.04 -2.99
CA VAL A 219 0.58 -6.43 -2.54
C VAL A 219 1.71 -5.60 -3.18
N GLY A 220 1.40 -4.90 -4.26
CA GLY A 220 2.31 -4.09 -5.06
C GLY A 220 2.77 -4.79 -6.34
N LEU A 221 3.07 -3.97 -7.36
CA LEU A 221 3.45 -4.38 -8.73
C LEU A 221 4.42 -5.57 -8.76
N HIS A 222 5.50 -5.49 -7.99
CA HIS A 222 6.58 -6.47 -8.07
C HIS A 222 6.40 -7.67 -7.12
N ARG A 223 5.80 -7.46 -5.94
CA ARG A 223 5.62 -8.55 -4.96
C ARG A 223 4.60 -9.58 -5.39
N THR A 224 3.68 -9.25 -6.30
CA THR A 224 2.76 -10.24 -6.90
C THR A 224 3.49 -11.45 -7.48
N ALA A 225 4.70 -11.27 -8.04
CA ALA A 225 5.52 -12.38 -8.52
C ALA A 225 5.93 -13.35 -7.41
N ALA A 226 6.20 -12.86 -6.20
CA ALA A 226 6.49 -13.69 -5.05
C ALA A 226 5.28 -14.56 -4.66
N HIS A 227 4.08 -13.96 -4.68
CA HIS A 227 2.84 -14.68 -4.41
C HIS A 227 2.52 -15.71 -5.51
N ILE A 228 2.67 -15.36 -6.78
CA ILE A 228 2.47 -16.29 -7.90
C ILE A 228 3.44 -17.48 -7.81
N LEU A 229 4.68 -17.26 -7.36
CA LEU A 229 5.71 -18.29 -7.26
C LEU A 229 5.79 -18.97 -5.88
N GLY A 230 5.01 -18.54 -4.89
CA GLY A 230 5.04 -19.12 -3.54
C GLY A 230 6.37 -18.93 -2.80
N VAL A 231 7.06 -17.81 -3.00
CA VAL A 231 8.36 -17.51 -2.37
C VAL A 231 8.29 -16.30 -1.43
N ASP A 232 9.32 -16.10 -0.62
CA ASP A 232 9.44 -14.96 0.28
C ASP A 232 9.25 -13.61 -0.47
N PRO A 233 8.28 -12.76 -0.05
CA PRO A 233 7.96 -11.50 -0.72
C PRO A 233 8.92 -10.36 -0.41
N ALA A 234 9.96 -10.56 0.42
CA ALA A 234 10.98 -9.53 0.65
C ALA A 234 11.67 -9.16 -0.67
N GLU A 235 11.66 -7.87 -1.00
CA GLU A 235 12.25 -7.39 -2.24
C GLU A 235 13.79 -7.45 -2.20
N ARG A 236 14.40 -7.77 -3.35
CA ARG A 236 15.84 -7.63 -3.56
C ARG A 236 16.09 -7.17 -5.00
N PRO A 237 16.95 -6.18 -5.24
CA PRO A 237 17.31 -5.79 -6.61
C PRO A 237 18.02 -6.96 -7.31
N PRO A 238 17.69 -7.26 -8.58
CA PRO A 238 18.40 -8.30 -9.32
C PRO A 238 19.86 -7.89 -9.56
N ARG A 239 20.71 -8.88 -9.72
CA ARG A 239 22.11 -8.68 -10.12
C ARG A 239 22.15 -8.35 -11.60
N ILE A 240 22.97 -7.37 -11.98
CA ILE A 240 23.26 -7.05 -13.36
C ILE A 240 24.77 -7.11 -13.60
N ALA A 241 25.16 -7.55 -14.79
CA ALA A 241 26.56 -7.59 -15.22
C ALA A 241 26.71 -6.69 -16.44
N LEU A 242 27.61 -5.71 -16.34
CA LEU A 242 27.86 -4.77 -17.42
C LEU A 242 29.01 -5.26 -18.31
N SER A 243 28.83 -5.18 -19.62
CA SER A 243 29.92 -5.45 -20.57
C SER A 243 31.00 -4.36 -20.55
N GLU A 244 30.62 -3.15 -20.16
CA GLU A 244 31.51 -2.00 -19.95
C GLU A 244 31.09 -1.29 -18.65
N ASP A 245 32.00 -1.14 -17.70
CA ASP A 245 31.75 -0.58 -16.35
C ASP A 245 32.67 0.62 -16.06
N SER A 246 33.10 1.33 -17.10
CA SER A 246 33.88 2.55 -16.96
C SER A 246 32.96 3.75 -16.75
N ARG A 247 33.35 4.69 -15.88
CA ARG A 247 32.52 5.87 -15.62
C ARG A 247 32.35 6.71 -16.90
N PRO A 248 31.12 7.01 -17.37
CA PRO A 248 30.90 7.76 -18.61
C PRO A 248 31.45 9.19 -18.59
N ILE A 249 31.38 9.84 -17.42
CA ILE A 249 31.77 11.24 -17.22
C ILE A 249 32.55 11.36 -15.91
N ALA A 250 33.70 12.02 -15.92
CA ALA A 250 34.55 12.15 -14.75
C ALA A 250 33.90 12.95 -13.61
N GLU A 251 33.19 14.06 -13.93
CA GLU A 251 32.57 14.90 -12.90
C GLU A 251 31.38 14.21 -12.21
N PRO A 252 31.01 14.64 -10.99
CA PRO A 252 29.78 14.20 -10.31
C PRO A 252 28.52 14.56 -11.11
N TYR A 253 27.70 13.55 -11.41
CA TYR A 253 26.48 13.72 -12.19
C TYR A 253 25.29 12.96 -11.60
N VAL A 254 24.10 13.47 -11.90
CA VAL A 254 22.80 12.90 -11.52
C VAL A 254 22.07 12.53 -12.79
N CYS A 255 21.50 11.32 -12.83
CA CYS A 255 20.62 10.93 -13.93
C CYS A 255 19.17 11.28 -13.60
N ILE A 256 18.42 11.74 -14.61
CA ILE A 256 16.98 11.97 -14.52
C ILE A 256 16.23 11.20 -15.61
N ALA A 257 15.00 10.79 -15.30
CA ALA A 257 14.03 10.27 -16.26
C ALA A 257 12.69 10.95 -16.07
N VAL A 258 12.25 11.72 -17.07
CA VAL A 258 11.06 12.56 -17.04
C VAL A 258 9.91 11.98 -17.85
N GLN A 259 10.16 10.95 -18.66
CA GLN A 259 9.16 10.35 -19.54
C GLN A 259 8.48 9.12 -18.90
N ALA A 260 7.21 8.92 -19.22
CA ALA A 260 6.45 7.73 -18.87
C ALA A 260 5.42 7.34 -19.92
N THR A 261 4.88 6.12 -19.83
CA THR A 261 3.93 5.57 -20.80
C THR A 261 2.54 6.18 -20.75
N THR A 262 2.17 6.82 -19.64
CA THR A 262 0.86 7.51 -19.47
C THR A 262 1.05 8.81 -18.71
N GLN A 263 0.14 9.75 -18.91
CA GLN A 263 0.28 11.09 -18.33
C GLN A 263 0.22 11.09 -16.80
N SER A 264 -0.52 10.15 -16.21
CA SER A 264 -0.67 10.01 -14.76
C SER A 264 0.63 9.66 -14.04
N LYS A 265 1.55 8.97 -14.73
CA LYS A 265 2.88 8.64 -14.21
C LYS A 265 3.85 9.82 -14.25
N HIS A 266 3.58 10.85 -15.06
CA HIS A 266 4.43 12.03 -15.14
C HIS A 266 4.34 12.89 -13.89
N TRP A 267 5.41 13.64 -13.59
CA TRP A 267 5.35 14.72 -12.63
C TRP A 267 4.74 15.95 -13.29
N ASN A 268 3.43 16.14 -13.10
CA ASN A 268 2.64 17.18 -13.79
C ASN A 268 2.77 18.58 -13.16
N ASN A 269 3.73 18.83 -12.28
CA ASN A 269 3.93 20.15 -11.67
C ASN A 269 4.55 21.12 -12.70
N PRO A 270 3.89 22.26 -13.01
CA PRO A 270 4.43 23.21 -13.97
C PRO A 270 5.78 23.79 -13.51
N GLY A 271 6.82 23.67 -14.34
CA GLY A 271 8.16 24.16 -14.02
C GLY A 271 8.93 23.33 -12.98
N GLY A 272 8.35 22.21 -12.51
CA GLY A 272 8.94 21.40 -11.46
C GLY A 272 10.31 20.84 -11.85
N TRP A 273 10.41 20.22 -13.03
CA TRP A 273 11.67 19.67 -13.51
C TRP A 273 12.72 20.74 -13.79
N GLU A 274 12.36 21.87 -14.38
CA GLU A 274 13.26 23.01 -14.61
C GLU A 274 13.83 23.55 -13.29
N SER A 275 12.98 23.65 -12.25
CA SER A 275 13.44 24.07 -10.92
C SER A 275 14.47 23.09 -10.35
N ILE A 276 14.21 21.79 -10.45
CA ILE A 276 15.13 20.75 -9.93
C ILE A 276 16.44 20.70 -10.71
N VAL A 277 16.41 20.83 -12.04
CA VAL A 277 17.63 20.91 -12.85
C VAL A 277 18.44 22.15 -12.46
N GLY A 278 17.79 23.30 -12.28
CA GLY A 278 18.45 24.53 -11.82
C GLY A 278 19.05 24.38 -10.42
N PHE A 279 18.34 23.76 -9.48
CA PHE A 279 18.79 23.50 -8.12
C PHE A 279 20.02 22.57 -8.08
N LEU A 280 19.99 21.47 -8.83
CA LEU A 280 21.10 20.52 -8.91
C LEU A 280 22.36 21.15 -9.53
N LYS A 281 22.20 21.92 -10.60
CA LYS A 281 23.30 22.67 -11.22
C LYS A 281 23.89 23.73 -10.30
N ALA A 282 23.04 24.47 -9.59
CA ALA A 282 23.51 25.45 -8.61
C ALA A 282 24.29 24.79 -7.45
N THR A 283 23.98 23.53 -7.14
CA THR A 283 24.72 22.71 -6.17
C THR A 283 26.06 22.21 -6.74
N GLY A 284 26.24 22.22 -8.06
CA GLY A 284 27.46 21.81 -8.76
C GLY A 284 27.39 20.44 -9.45
N TYR A 285 26.22 19.80 -9.49
CA TYR A 285 26.02 18.54 -10.23
C TYR A 285 25.84 18.79 -11.73
N ARG A 286 26.38 17.89 -12.56
CA ARG A 286 25.89 17.70 -13.93
C ARG A 286 24.55 16.96 -13.89
N VAL A 287 23.61 17.31 -14.76
CA VAL A 287 22.26 16.73 -14.79
C VAL A 287 22.04 16.10 -16.16
N VAL A 288 21.89 14.78 -16.21
CA VAL A 288 21.86 14.00 -17.44
C VAL A 288 20.49 13.34 -17.61
N CYS A 289 19.79 13.65 -18.70
CA CYS A 289 18.52 13.02 -19.03
C CYS A 289 18.76 11.76 -19.87
N ILE A 290 18.26 10.61 -19.42
CA ILE A 290 18.53 9.29 -20.04
C ILE A 290 17.27 8.60 -20.56
N ASP A 291 16.17 9.34 -20.74
CA ASP A 291 14.93 8.80 -21.30
C ASP A 291 15.10 8.23 -22.71
N GLN A 292 14.23 7.30 -23.10
CA GLN A 292 14.23 6.79 -24.48
C GLN A 292 13.90 7.89 -25.50
N LYS A 293 13.04 8.86 -25.13
CA LYS A 293 12.59 9.94 -25.99
C LYS A 293 12.91 11.29 -25.36
N ALA A 294 13.45 12.22 -26.14
CA ALA A 294 13.62 13.62 -25.74
C ALA A 294 12.27 14.31 -25.49
N GLU A 295 11.22 13.83 -26.13
CA GLU A 295 9.88 14.40 -26.02
C GLU A 295 8.81 13.32 -26.17
N HIS A 296 7.74 13.45 -25.39
CA HIS A 296 6.55 12.65 -25.51
C HIS A 296 5.29 13.49 -25.24
N SER A 297 4.23 13.22 -26.01
CA SER A 297 2.96 13.91 -25.86
C SER A 297 1.85 12.90 -25.58
N ASN A 298 1.03 13.20 -24.57
CA ASN A 298 -0.22 12.51 -24.27
C ASN A 298 -1.36 13.52 -24.44
N GLY A 299 -2.04 13.50 -25.57
CA GLY A 299 -3.05 14.50 -25.90
C GLY A 299 -2.48 15.93 -25.82
N PRO A 300 -3.07 16.84 -25.03
CA PRO A 300 -2.58 18.22 -24.89
C PRO A 300 -1.34 18.35 -23.99
N PHE A 301 -0.96 17.31 -23.27
CA PHE A 301 0.20 17.34 -22.38
C PHE A 301 1.46 16.95 -23.15
N ARG A 302 2.46 17.83 -23.14
CA ARG A 302 3.75 17.62 -23.81
C ARG A 302 4.87 17.69 -22.78
N THR A 303 5.57 16.58 -22.58
CA THR A 303 6.74 16.49 -21.70
C THR A 303 8.00 16.46 -22.56
N ARG A 304 8.92 17.40 -22.32
CA ARG A 304 10.22 17.46 -22.99
C ARG A 304 11.33 17.26 -21.99
N ILE A 305 12.51 16.92 -22.49
CA ILE A 305 13.75 17.05 -21.74
C ILE A 305 13.82 18.46 -21.11
N PRO A 306 14.06 18.57 -19.78
CA PRO A 306 14.05 19.87 -19.11
C PRO A 306 15.18 20.76 -19.60
N ALA A 307 14.92 22.06 -19.68
CA ALA A 307 15.94 23.04 -20.05
C ALA A 307 17.16 22.95 -19.11
N GLY A 308 18.35 22.84 -19.68
CA GLY A 308 19.60 22.68 -18.95
C GLY A 308 19.99 21.23 -18.64
N ALA A 309 19.11 20.23 -18.75
CA ALA A 309 19.57 18.84 -18.68
C ALA A 309 20.41 18.50 -19.93
N GLU A 310 21.47 17.73 -19.73
CA GLU A 310 22.27 17.18 -20.83
C GLU A 310 21.51 16.06 -21.51
N ASP A 311 21.51 16.08 -22.84
CA ASP A 311 20.75 15.14 -23.65
C ASP A 311 21.54 13.84 -23.88
N GLN A 312 21.20 12.82 -23.10
CA GLN A 312 21.61 11.43 -23.36
C GLN A 312 20.39 10.57 -23.68
N THR A 313 19.33 11.19 -24.20
CA THR A 313 18.12 10.48 -24.60
C THR A 313 18.37 9.60 -25.84
N GLY A 314 17.36 8.79 -26.18
CA GLY A 314 17.39 7.92 -27.36
C GLY A 314 17.20 6.44 -26.99
N ASP A 315 16.84 5.65 -28.00
CA ASP A 315 16.67 4.21 -27.90
C ASP A 315 18.02 3.49 -27.92
N ARG A 316 18.72 3.56 -26.78
CA ARG A 316 20.04 2.95 -26.61
C ARG A 316 19.96 1.67 -25.77
N PRO A 317 20.95 0.76 -25.88
CA PRO A 317 20.94 -0.50 -25.16
C PRO A 317 20.80 -0.31 -23.64
N LEU A 318 20.04 -1.19 -22.99
CA LEU A 318 19.86 -1.14 -21.54
C LEU A 318 21.18 -1.31 -20.77
N GLN A 319 22.16 -2.02 -21.34
CA GLN A 319 23.53 -2.10 -20.83
C GLN A 319 24.18 -0.72 -20.66
N GLU A 320 24.05 0.14 -21.67
CA GLU A 320 24.56 1.52 -21.61
C GLU A 320 23.80 2.34 -20.56
N ARG A 321 22.46 2.22 -20.51
CA ARG A 321 21.64 2.93 -19.52
C ARG A 321 21.99 2.51 -18.09
N ALA A 322 22.20 1.21 -17.85
CA ALA A 322 22.62 0.69 -16.57
C ALA A 322 24.00 1.20 -16.15
N ARG A 323 24.94 1.32 -17.10
CA ARG A 323 26.24 1.95 -16.88
C ARG A 323 26.12 3.41 -16.46
N TRP A 324 25.31 4.22 -17.16
CA TRP A 324 25.02 5.60 -16.76
C TRP A 324 24.51 5.69 -15.32
N LEU A 325 23.58 4.81 -14.96
CA LEU A 325 22.99 4.79 -13.63
C LEU A 325 23.98 4.34 -12.55
N ARG A 326 24.74 3.26 -12.80
CA ARG A 326 25.69 2.69 -11.82
C ARG A 326 26.71 3.70 -11.32
N HIS A 327 27.13 4.63 -12.18
CA HIS A 327 28.09 5.67 -11.79
C HIS A 327 27.46 7.04 -11.51
N ALA A 328 26.13 7.18 -11.54
CA ALA A 328 25.47 8.40 -11.10
C ALA A 328 25.51 8.52 -9.56
N GLU A 329 25.61 9.74 -9.04
CA GLU A 329 25.58 9.99 -7.59
C GLU A 329 24.23 9.58 -6.98
N PHE A 330 23.16 9.83 -7.74
CA PHE A 330 21.82 9.32 -7.51
C PHE A 330 20.98 9.49 -8.79
N PHE A 331 19.77 8.94 -8.77
CA PHE A 331 18.81 9.01 -9.86
C PHE A 331 17.50 9.64 -9.40
N ILE A 332 16.90 10.51 -10.23
CA ILE A 332 15.55 11.05 -10.01
C ILE A 332 14.64 10.56 -11.12
N GLY A 333 13.57 9.86 -10.75
CA GLY A 333 12.66 9.28 -11.74
C GLY A 333 11.22 9.18 -11.28
N LEU A 334 10.43 8.62 -12.19
CA LEU A 334 8.99 8.43 -12.04
C LEU A 334 8.68 6.98 -11.63
N SER A 335 7.40 6.63 -11.52
CA SER A 335 6.95 5.24 -11.48
C SER A 335 7.08 4.57 -12.88
N SER A 336 8.30 4.48 -13.39
CA SER A 336 8.65 3.96 -14.73
C SER A 336 9.85 3.01 -14.69
N GLY A 337 10.14 2.36 -15.82
CA GLY A 337 11.16 1.31 -15.93
C GLY A 337 12.57 1.72 -15.55
N LEU A 338 12.97 2.97 -15.81
CA LEU A 338 14.32 3.46 -15.49
C LEU A 338 14.58 3.54 -13.98
N SER A 339 13.54 3.76 -13.16
CA SER A 339 13.66 3.68 -11.70
C SER A 339 14.02 2.27 -11.23
N TRP A 340 13.43 1.25 -11.86
CA TRP A 340 13.78 -0.16 -11.58
C TRP A 340 15.19 -0.50 -12.03
N LEU A 341 15.61 0.02 -13.18
CA LEU A 341 16.98 -0.16 -13.66
C LEU A 341 18.01 0.51 -12.74
N ALA A 342 17.72 1.70 -12.23
CA ALA A 342 18.56 2.40 -11.27
C ALA A 342 18.69 1.62 -9.95
N TRP A 343 17.58 1.05 -9.48
CA TRP A 343 17.57 0.17 -8.31
C TRP A 343 18.41 -1.10 -8.52
N ALA A 344 18.29 -1.75 -9.69
CA ALA A 344 19.13 -2.89 -10.06
C ALA A 344 20.62 -2.51 -10.18
N ALA A 345 20.92 -1.31 -10.66
CA ALA A 345 22.28 -0.76 -10.75
C ALA A 345 22.87 -0.33 -9.40
N ARG A 346 22.10 -0.44 -8.30
CA ARG A 346 22.47 -0.02 -6.93
C ARG A 346 22.67 1.48 -6.78
N THR A 347 22.04 2.28 -7.63
CA THR A 347 22.02 3.74 -7.55
C THR A 347 20.96 4.19 -6.54
N PRO A 348 21.23 5.18 -5.66
CA PRO A 348 20.19 5.78 -4.84
C PRO A 348 19.06 6.37 -5.70
N VAL A 349 17.79 6.04 -5.43
CA VAL A 349 16.65 6.44 -6.27
C VAL A 349 15.70 7.37 -5.54
N VAL A 350 15.53 8.57 -6.07
CA VAL A 350 14.49 9.53 -5.70
C VAL A 350 13.29 9.31 -6.61
N LEU A 351 12.17 8.83 -6.06
CA LEU A 351 11.03 8.36 -6.85
C LEU A 351 9.81 9.27 -6.64
N ILE A 352 9.46 10.02 -7.68
CA ILE A 352 8.31 10.93 -7.70
C ILE A 352 7.10 10.20 -8.28
N SER A 353 6.08 9.97 -7.44
CA SER A 353 4.81 9.42 -7.90
C SER A 353 3.69 9.72 -6.91
N GLY A 354 2.63 10.37 -7.39
CA GLY A 354 1.34 10.42 -6.70
C GLY A 354 0.32 9.41 -7.22
N PHE A 355 0.60 8.82 -8.38
CA PHE A 355 -0.29 7.90 -9.08
C PHE A 355 -0.31 6.51 -8.46
N THR A 356 0.82 6.07 -7.93
CA THR A 356 1.00 4.78 -7.25
C THR A 356 1.18 4.97 -5.75
N HIS A 357 0.72 4.00 -4.99
CA HIS A 357 0.98 3.91 -3.55
C HIS A 357 2.47 3.61 -3.29
N PRO A 358 3.08 4.08 -2.18
CA PRO A 358 4.49 3.82 -1.87
C PRO A 358 4.91 2.34 -1.81
N THR A 359 3.96 1.42 -1.59
CA THR A 359 4.24 -0.03 -1.58
C THR A 359 4.24 -0.67 -2.97
N ASN A 360 3.88 0.08 -4.03
CA ASN A 360 3.75 -0.47 -5.38
C ASN A 360 5.12 -0.81 -5.98
N GLU A 361 6.07 0.12 -5.87
CA GLU A 361 7.47 -0.06 -6.30
C GLU A 361 8.33 -0.64 -5.18
N PHE A 362 9.64 -0.75 -5.44
CA PHE A 362 10.65 -1.05 -4.42
C PHE A 362 10.74 0.07 -3.38
N ALA A 363 11.15 -0.29 -2.18
CA ALA A 363 11.43 0.61 -1.09
C ALA A 363 12.63 1.50 -1.41
N THR A 364 12.43 2.81 -1.22
CA THR A 364 13.49 3.80 -1.20
C THR A 364 13.17 4.83 -0.11
N PRO A 365 14.17 5.25 0.71
CA PRO A 365 13.95 6.33 1.68
C PRO A 365 13.65 7.67 1.01
N TYR A 366 13.85 7.78 -0.31
CA TYR A 366 13.66 8.99 -1.10
C TYR A 366 12.37 8.97 -1.95
N ARG A 367 11.33 8.27 -1.47
CA ARG A 367 10.00 8.24 -2.11
C ARG A 367 9.24 9.54 -1.88
N ILE A 368 8.74 10.15 -2.95
CA ILE A 368 8.01 11.44 -2.92
C ILE A 368 6.57 11.25 -3.37
N ILE A 369 5.64 11.52 -2.45
CA ILE A 369 4.19 11.50 -2.66
C ILE A 369 3.54 12.63 -1.85
N ASN A 370 2.39 13.14 -2.30
CA ASN A 370 1.58 14.08 -1.54
C ASN A 370 0.26 13.40 -1.11
N HIS A 371 0.10 13.14 0.19
CA HIS A 371 -1.09 12.49 0.75
C HIS A 371 -2.28 13.44 0.97
N HIS A 372 -2.11 14.75 0.79
CA HIS A 372 -3.19 15.74 0.94
C HIS A 372 -4.03 15.94 -0.33
N ALA A 373 -3.64 15.29 -1.43
CA ALA A 373 -4.34 15.31 -2.71
C ALA A 373 -4.85 13.90 -3.07
N CYS A 374 -5.66 13.79 -4.13
CA CYS A 374 -5.91 12.50 -4.79
C CYS A 374 -4.58 11.78 -5.03
N ASN A 375 -4.51 10.50 -4.69
CA ASN A 375 -3.31 9.70 -4.87
C ASN A 375 -3.64 8.22 -5.05
N SER A 376 -2.63 7.43 -5.42
CA SER A 376 -2.67 5.97 -5.47
C SER A 376 -3.75 5.38 -6.39
N CYS A 377 -4.14 6.09 -7.46
CA CYS A 377 -5.18 5.65 -8.40
C CYS A 377 -4.89 4.27 -9.02
N TRP A 378 -3.62 3.94 -9.27
CA TRP A 378 -3.20 2.64 -9.79
C TRP A 378 -3.52 1.47 -8.85
N ASN A 379 -3.48 1.71 -7.54
CA ASN A 379 -3.64 0.69 -6.51
C ASN A 379 -5.10 0.55 -6.04
N ASP A 380 -6.00 1.40 -6.53
CA ASP A 380 -7.41 1.33 -6.19
C ASP A 380 -8.08 0.20 -6.97
N VAL A 381 -8.52 -0.84 -6.25
CA VAL A 381 -9.17 -2.02 -6.85
C VAL A 381 -10.51 -1.68 -7.52
N HIS A 382 -11.16 -0.58 -7.13
CA HIS A 382 -12.40 -0.11 -7.74
C HIS A 382 -12.19 0.53 -9.11
N HIS A 383 -10.95 0.88 -9.45
CA HIS A 383 -10.61 1.50 -10.73
C HIS A 383 -9.74 0.54 -11.55
N ARG A 384 -10.29 0.07 -12.67
CA ARG A 384 -9.53 -0.67 -13.65
C ARG A 384 -8.68 0.30 -14.49
N PHE A 385 -7.38 0.05 -14.56
CA PHE A 385 -6.49 0.82 -15.43
C PHE A 385 -6.85 0.59 -16.90
N ASP A 386 -6.95 1.66 -17.67
CA ASP A 386 -7.15 1.61 -19.11
C ASP A 386 -5.82 1.85 -19.83
N HIS A 387 -5.33 0.83 -20.53
CA HIS A 387 -4.07 0.88 -21.28
C HIS A 387 -4.16 1.71 -22.55
N GLN A 388 -5.37 1.99 -23.05
CA GLN A 388 -5.60 2.76 -24.27
C GLN A 388 -5.80 4.26 -23.97
N ASP A 389 -6.12 4.60 -22.72
CA ASP A 389 -6.29 5.98 -22.28
C ASP A 389 -4.98 6.60 -21.75
N ALA A 390 -4.26 7.30 -22.63
CA ALA A 390 -3.04 8.01 -22.27
C ALA A 390 -3.25 9.07 -21.15
N LEU A 391 -4.48 9.55 -20.95
CA LEU A 391 -4.86 10.56 -19.96
C LEU A 391 -5.62 9.97 -18.75
N TRP A 392 -5.51 8.66 -18.51
CA TRP A 392 -6.27 7.93 -17.51
C TRP A 392 -6.21 8.55 -16.11
N CYS A 393 -7.28 9.20 -15.68
CA CYS A 393 -7.41 9.79 -14.35
C CYS A 393 -8.80 9.46 -13.79
N PRO A 394 -9.00 8.28 -13.19
CA PRO A 394 -10.33 7.70 -13.02
C PRO A 394 -11.28 8.53 -12.13
N ARG A 395 -10.74 9.42 -11.30
CA ARG A 395 -11.51 10.24 -10.35
C ARG A 395 -11.75 11.68 -10.82
N TRP A 396 -10.87 12.23 -11.67
CA TRP A 396 -10.81 13.67 -11.94
C TRP A 396 -10.49 14.03 -13.39
N LYS A 397 -10.58 13.07 -14.33
CA LYS A 397 -10.37 13.32 -15.76
C LYS A 397 -11.30 14.45 -16.24
N ASP A 398 -10.76 15.34 -17.07
CA ASP A 398 -11.49 16.49 -17.64
C ASP A 398 -12.05 17.48 -16.59
N THR A 399 -11.43 17.53 -15.41
CA THR A 399 -11.74 18.52 -14.37
C THR A 399 -10.50 19.38 -14.03
N PRO A 400 -10.66 20.53 -13.37
CA PRO A 400 -9.53 21.32 -12.87
C PRO A 400 -8.56 20.56 -11.93
N ARG A 401 -9.00 19.42 -11.36
CA ARG A 401 -8.26 18.55 -10.45
C ARG A 401 -7.52 17.40 -11.15
N GLN A 402 -7.60 17.29 -12.48
CA GLN A 402 -6.91 16.25 -13.24
C GLN A 402 -5.40 16.25 -12.93
N PHE A 403 -4.87 15.07 -12.61
CA PHE A 403 -3.47 14.86 -12.20
C PHE A 403 -3.00 15.68 -10.98
N GLU A 404 -3.92 16.12 -10.10
CA GLU A 404 -3.54 16.81 -8.86
C GLU A 404 -2.56 16.00 -8.00
N CYS A 405 -2.60 14.67 -8.14
CA CYS A 405 -1.71 13.70 -7.48
C CYS A 405 -0.23 14.02 -7.68
N THR A 406 0.15 14.55 -8.84
CA THR A 406 1.54 14.95 -9.12
C THR A 406 1.71 16.45 -9.36
N ARG A 407 0.67 17.17 -9.79
CA ARG A 407 0.71 18.65 -9.87
C ARG A 407 0.98 19.31 -8.52
N LEU A 408 0.47 18.74 -7.44
CA LEU A 408 0.62 19.28 -6.09
C LEU A 408 1.89 18.80 -5.35
N ILE A 409 2.73 17.98 -5.99
CA ILE A 409 4.10 17.73 -5.52
C ILE A 409 4.94 18.93 -5.98
N LYS A 410 5.33 19.77 -5.03
CA LYS A 410 6.08 21.01 -5.29
C LYS A 410 7.58 20.76 -5.44
N ALA A 411 8.28 21.62 -6.17
CA ALA A 411 9.73 21.50 -6.34
C ALA A 411 10.46 21.53 -4.98
N GLU A 412 10.01 22.36 -4.05
CA GLU A 412 10.57 22.49 -2.70
C GLU A 412 10.47 21.18 -1.91
N GLN A 413 9.40 20.40 -2.12
CA GLN A 413 9.27 19.06 -1.52
C GLN A 413 10.35 18.12 -2.06
N VAL A 414 10.60 18.18 -3.38
CA VAL A 414 11.64 17.37 -4.02
C VAL A 414 13.03 17.82 -3.59
N GLU A 415 13.33 19.12 -3.58
CA GLU A 415 14.59 19.67 -3.08
C GLU A 415 14.86 19.27 -1.63
N GLY A 416 13.85 19.36 -0.76
CA GLY A 416 13.94 18.93 0.63
C GLY A 416 14.25 17.44 0.78
N MET A 417 13.75 16.59 -0.13
CA MET A 417 14.10 15.17 -0.17
C MET A 417 15.54 14.95 -0.65
N LEU A 418 15.98 15.66 -1.69
CA LEU A 418 17.34 15.55 -2.23
C LEU A 418 18.40 15.87 -1.17
N ARG A 419 18.16 16.88 -0.33
CA ARG A 419 19.06 17.25 0.77
C ARG A 419 19.20 16.18 1.85
N ARG A 420 18.33 15.17 1.90
CA ARG A 420 18.43 14.03 2.83
C ARG A 420 19.35 12.92 2.33
N ILE A 421 19.79 12.99 1.07
CA ILE A 421 20.76 12.02 0.54
C ILE A 421 22.10 12.24 1.26
N PRO A 422 22.70 11.20 1.88
CA PRO A 422 23.99 11.32 2.52
C PRO A 422 25.04 11.89 1.56
N GLY A 423 25.78 12.92 1.99
CA GLY A 423 26.81 13.56 1.18
C GLY A 423 26.28 14.48 0.07
N PHE A 424 24.98 14.80 0.03
CA PHE A 424 24.42 15.72 -0.97
C PHE A 424 25.18 17.05 -1.03
N GLY A 425 25.71 17.38 -2.21
CA GLY A 425 26.47 18.60 -2.49
C GLY A 425 27.87 18.67 -1.85
N GLN A 426 28.29 17.65 -1.10
CA GLN A 426 29.57 17.70 -0.40
C GLN A 426 30.75 17.67 -1.37
N GLY A 427 31.65 18.66 -1.27
CA GLY A 427 32.83 18.76 -2.13
C GLY A 427 32.58 19.33 -3.52
N LEU A 428 31.33 19.67 -3.86
CA LEU A 428 31.00 20.35 -5.12
C LEU A 428 31.17 21.85 -5.01
N ARG A 429 31.53 22.50 -6.12
CA ARG A 429 31.60 23.96 -6.21
C ARG A 429 30.24 24.50 -6.65
N PRO A 430 29.55 25.29 -5.81
CA PRO A 430 28.27 25.88 -6.17
C PRO A 430 28.41 26.80 -7.39
N GLN A 431 27.41 26.78 -8.27
CA GLN A 431 27.33 27.68 -9.42
C GLN A 431 26.19 28.69 -9.22
N PRO A 432 26.29 29.93 -9.75
CA PRO A 432 25.20 30.89 -9.70
C PRO A 432 23.96 30.28 -10.35
N ARG A 433 22.81 30.38 -9.67
CA ARG A 433 21.54 29.92 -10.24
C ARG A 433 21.24 30.78 -11.47
N PRO A 434 21.10 30.21 -12.68
CA PRO A 434 20.67 31.00 -13.83
C PRO A 434 19.29 31.61 -13.52
N PRO A 435 19.01 32.85 -13.95
CA PRO A 435 17.73 33.48 -13.69
C PRO A 435 16.62 32.59 -14.23
N THR A 436 15.70 32.18 -13.37
CA THR A 436 14.46 31.53 -13.80
C THR A 436 13.76 32.49 -14.74
N SER A 437 13.70 32.14 -16.02
CA SER A 437 12.81 32.82 -16.95
C SER A 437 11.40 32.60 -16.44
N THR A 438 10.83 33.58 -15.74
CA THR A 438 9.40 33.71 -15.57
C THR A 438 8.80 33.97 -16.93
N ASN A 439 8.66 32.93 -17.76
CA ASN A 439 7.73 32.93 -18.86
C ASN A 439 6.33 32.79 -18.26
N GLN A 440 5.85 33.88 -17.67
CA GLN A 440 4.43 34.19 -17.65
C GLN A 440 4.03 34.57 -19.08
N GLN A 441 4.05 33.60 -20.01
CA GLN A 441 3.24 33.72 -21.20
C GLN A 441 1.86 33.21 -20.83
N ALA A 442 0.91 34.13 -20.87
CA ALA A 442 -0.49 33.94 -20.54
C ALA A 442 -1.03 32.62 -21.10
N ALA A 443 -1.35 31.69 -20.21
CA ALA A 443 -2.46 30.80 -20.48
C ALA A 443 -3.69 31.70 -20.58
N GLN A 444 -4.26 31.82 -21.78
CA GLN A 444 -5.51 32.54 -21.98
C GLN A 444 -6.57 31.96 -21.02
N PRO A 445 -7.32 32.81 -20.29
CA PRO A 445 -8.45 32.34 -19.52
C PRO A 445 -9.52 31.83 -20.50
N MET A 446 -9.94 30.58 -20.32
CA MET A 446 -11.20 30.08 -20.89
C MET A 446 -12.37 30.81 -20.19
N PRO A 447 -13.47 31.07 -20.91
CA PRO A 447 -14.42 32.13 -20.56
C PRO A 447 -15.25 31.80 -19.32
N ASP A 448 -15.63 32.88 -18.64
CA ASP A 448 -16.53 32.91 -17.50
C ASP A 448 -17.82 32.13 -17.75
N ASP A 449 -18.21 31.27 -16.80
CA ASP A 449 -19.61 30.94 -16.59
C ASP A 449 -20.04 31.52 -15.24
N ALA A 450 -20.78 32.61 -15.37
CA ALA A 450 -21.57 33.22 -14.33
C ALA A 450 -22.63 32.21 -13.84
N GLY A 451 -22.76 32.10 -12.52
CA GLY A 451 -23.91 31.46 -11.89
C GLY A 451 -23.52 30.53 -10.77
N TYR A 452 -23.38 31.08 -9.57
CA TYR A 452 -24.14 30.68 -8.38
C TYR A 452 -23.63 31.52 -7.21
N ALA A 453 -24.38 32.57 -6.90
CA ALA A 453 -24.20 33.35 -5.69
C ALA A 453 -24.48 32.44 -4.48
N ALA A 454 -23.48 32.25 -3.62
CA ALA A 454 -23.69 31.81 -2.24
C ALA A 454 -23.63 33.05 -1.36
N SER A 455 -24.81 33.50 -0.98
CA SER A 455 -25.08 34.55 0.01
C SER A 455 -24.26 34.37 1.28
N GLY A 456 -23.68 35.48 1.76
CA GLY A 456 -23.15 35.57 3.11
C GLY A 456 -24.25 35.38 4.15
N ALA A 457 -23.90 34.70 5.23
CA ALA A 457 -24.64 34.73 6.48
C ALA A 457 -23.64 34.76 7.63
N THR A 458 -23.40 35.97 8.14
CA THR A 458 -22.90 36.24 9.48
C THR A 458 -23.96 35.80 10.50
N GLY A 459 -23.59 34.92 11.43
CA GLY A 459 -24.42 34.49 12.57
C GLY A 459 -23.55 34.31 13.83
N PRO A 460 -24.13 34.40 15.04
CA PRO A 460 -23.43 34.83 16.26
C PRO A 460 -22.55 33.75 16.90
N ALA A 461 -21.51 34.21 17.59
CA ALA A 461 -20.66 33.43 18.49
C ALA A 461 -21.49 32.78 19.62
N GLY A 462 -21.30 31.48 19.86
CA GLY A 462 -21.81 30.85 21.09
C GLY A 462 -22.33 29.41 21.02
N ALA A 463 -22.14 28.65 19.94
CA ALA A 463 -22.45 27.21 19.92
C ALA A 463 -21.17 26.41 19.68
N GLU A 464 -20.83 25.51 20.60
CA GLU A 464 -19.73 24.54 20.42
C GLU A 464 -19.93 23.78 19.09
N GLU A 465 -19.04 24.00 18.13
CA GLU A 465 -18.99 23.16 16.93
C GLU A 465 -18.81 21.70 17.38
N PRO A 466 -19.64 20.76 16.90
CA PRO A 466 -19.45 19.36 17.22
C PRO A 466 -18.06 18.92 16.74
N ILE A 467 -17.24 18.39 17.66
CA ILE A 467 -15.94 17.82 17.30
C ILE A 467 -16.17 16.81 16.17
N ALA A 468 -15.59 17.07 15.00
CA ALA A 468 -15.79 16.24 13.84
C ALA A 468 -15.42 14.79 14.16
N LEU A 469 -16.31 13.84 13.87
CA LEU A 469 -16.05 12.41 14.12
C LEU A 469 -14.70 11.98 13.53
N ALA A 470 -14.36 12.50 12.34
CA ALA A 470 -13.07 12.27 11.69
C ALA A 470 -11.86 12.68 12.56
N ALA A 471 -11.98 13.71 13.39
CA ALA A 471 -10.92 14.16 14.30
C ALA A 471 -10.78 13.21 15.52
N LEU A 472 -11.90 12.72 16.08
CA LEU A 472 -11.89 11.70 17.14
C LEU A 472 -11.39 10.34 16.65
N LEU A 473 -11.61 10.05 15.36
CA LEU A 473 -11.14 8.85 14.67
C LEU A 473 -9.72 9.00 14.09
N ALA A 474 -9.12 10.20 14.11
CA ALA A 474 -7.79 10.41 13.55
C ALA A 474 -6.74 9.68 14.39
N ARG A 475 -6.11 8.66 13.80
CA ARG A 475 -4.88 8.02 14.29
C ARG A 475 -3.71 8.61 13.49
N PRO A 476 -2.52 8.87 14.05
CA PRO A 476 -1.33 8.53 13.30
C PRO A 476 -1.44 7.03 13.03
N ARG A 477 -1.40 6.60 11.75
CA ARG A 477 -1.33 5.17 11.40
C ARG A 477 0.02 4.61 11.87
N GLY A 478 0.21 4.52 13.19
CA GLY A 478 1.17 3.65 13.80
C GLY A 478 0.66 2.24 13.59
N GLU A 479 1.41 1.47 12.82
CA GLU A 479 1.31 0.03 12.61
C GLU A 479 0.32 -0.60 13.59
N VAL A 480 -0.86 -0.97 13.08
CA VAL A 480 -1.36 -2.29 13.47
C VAL A 480 -0.19 -3.17 13.04
N PRO A 481 0.54 -3.83 13.94
CA PRO A 481 1.42 -4.88 13.49
C PRO A 481 0.42 -5.80 12.79
N HIS A 482 0.48 -5.87 11.46
CA HIS A 482 0.26 -7.17 10.84
C HIS A 482 1.18 -8.04 11.68
N GLY A 483 0.60 -8.84 12.58
CA GLY A 483 1.40 -9.70 13.43
C GLY A 483 2.28 -10.45 12.45
N GLY A 484 3.55 -10.07 12.35
CA GLY A 484 4.53 -10.91 11.72
C GLY A 484 4.38 -12.19 12.50
N LEU A 485 3.88 -13.24 11.83
CA LEU A 485 3.40 -14.50 12.38
C LEU A 485 3.88 -14.65 13.82
N ALA A 486 3.06 -14.18 14.78
CA ALA A 486 3.28 -14.58 16.15
C ALA A 486 3.19 -16.10 16.07
N VAL A 487 4.29 -16.78 16.42
CA VAL A 487 4.37 -18.23 16.47
C VAL A 487 3.13 -18.72 17.23
N GLY A 488 2.16 -19.30 16.51
CA GLY A 488 0.91 -19.82 17.10
C GLY A 488 -0.42 -19.24 16.60
N VAL A 489 -0.49 -18.22 15.74
CA VAL A 489 -1.79 -17.73 15.22
C VAL A 489 -2.23 -18.58 14.01
N THR A 490 -3.40 -19.22 14.10
CA THR A 490 -3.96 -20.02 12.99
C THR A 490 -4.37 -19.13 11.80
N VAL A 491 -4.31 -19.66 10.57
CA VAL A 491 -4.77 -18.97 9.35
C VAL A 491 -6.24 -18.48 9.47
N ALA A 492 -7.06 -19.20 10.25
CA ALA A 492 -8.42 -18.79 10.57
C ALA A 492 -8.47 -17.52 11.45
N ALA A 493 -7.65 -17.45 12.50
CA ALA A 493 -7.55 -16.26 13.35
C ALA A 493 -6.97 -15.05 12.58
N GLY A 494 -6.02 -15.29 11.67
CA GLY A 494 -5.51 -14.26 10.74
C GLY A 494 -6.62 -13.68 9.84
N ARG A 495 -7.43 -14.54 9.21
CA ARG A 495 -8.57 -14.09 8.39
C ARG A 495 -9.62 -13.33 9.20
N LEU A 496 -9.90 -13.77 10.42
CA LEU A 496 -10.81 -13.06 11.32
C LEU A 496 -10.24 -11.69 11.73
N LEU A 497 -8.93 -11.58 11.94
CA LEU A 497 -8.29 -10.28 12.17
C LEU A 497 -8.39 -9.35 10.96
N ASP A 498 -8.13 -9.86 9.75
CA ASP A 498 -8.26 -9.08 8.52
C ASP A 498 -9.70 -8.63 8.30
N GLN A 499 -10.67 -9.51 8.59
CA GLN A 499 -12.08 -9.18 8.58
C GLN A 499 -12.40 -8.09 9.60
N ALA A 500 -11.96 -8.23 10.86
CA ALA A 500 -12.17 -7.23 11.89
C ALA A 500 -11.58 -5.86 11.53
N ALA A 501 -10.38 -5.84 10.92
CA ALA A 501 -9.73 -4.63 10.42
C ALA A 501 -10.48 -4.02 9.24
N ALA A 502 -10.97 -4.84 8.31
CA ALA A 502 -11.78 -4.40 7.19
C ALA A 502 -13.12 -3.79 7.66
N THR A 503 -13.75 -4.38 8.67
CA THR A 503 -14.99 -3.85 9.25
C THR A 503 -14.73 -2.55 10.01
N ILE A 504 -13.59 -2.38 10.70
CA ILE A 504 -13.18 -1.06 11.25
C ILE A 504 -13.03 -0.05 10.12
N ALA A 505 -12.35 -0.40 9.03
CA ALA A 505 -12.16 0.51 7.90
C ALA A 505 -13.50 0.89 7.24
N GLN A 506 -14.47 -0.03 7.19
CA GLN A 506 -15.83 0.27 6.74
C GLN A 506 -16.56 1.19 7.72
N GLY A 507 -16.39 0.98 9.03
CA GLY A 507 -16.91 1.88 10.05
C GLY A 507 -16.32 3.28 9.95
N ASP A 508 -15.00 3.41 9.72
CA ASP A 508 -14.30 4.68 9.52
C ASP A 508 -14.84 5.41 8.27
N ARG A 509 -15.19 4.66 7.20
CA ARG A 509 -15.84 5.19 5.98
C ARG A 509 -17.25 5.67 6.24
N SER A 510 -18.10 4.85 6.90
CA SER A 510 -19.47 5.26 7.27
C SER A 510 -19.44 6.50 8.16
N ALA A 511 -18.51 6.55 9.11
CA ALA A 511 -18.30 7.71 9.97
C ALA A 511 -17.90 8.97 9.17
N GLY A 512 -16.98 8.85 8.21
CA GLY A 512 -16.59 9.94 7.31
C GLY A 512 -17.74 10.41 6.40
N ALA A 513 -18.65 9.51 6.03
CA ALA A 513 -19.88 9.82 5.29
C ALA A 513 -21.02 10.34 6.18
N SER A 514 -20.77 10.60 7.47
CA SER A 514 -21.78 10.98 8.48
C SER A 514 -22.88 9.93 8.75
N ASP A 515 -22.68 8.69 8.29
CA ASP A 515 -23.52 7.53 8.63
C ASP A 515 -23.07 6.94 9.97
N LEU A 516 -23.52 7.55 11.06
CA LEU A 516 -23.18 7.13 12.43
C LEU A 516 -23.75 5.75 12.77
N ALA A 517 -24.91 5.38 12.21
CA ALA A 517 -25.56 4.11 12.47
C ALA A 517 -24.79 2.96 11.82
N GLY A 518 -24.43 3.09 10.55
CA GLY A 518 -23.58 2.13 9.85
C GLY A 518 -22.17 2.07 10.44
N ALA A 519 -21.61 3.21 10.88
CA ALA A 519 -20.32 3.22 11.57
C ALA A 519 -20.37 2.38 12.85
N LEU A 520 -21.37 2.61 13.71
CA LEU A 520 -21.56 1.87 14.95
C LEU A 520 -21.78 0.37 14.71
N GLN A 521 -22.57 0.01 13.69
CA GLN A 521 -22.83 -1.38 13.33
C GLN A 521 -21.54 -2.10 12.91
N ASN A 522 -20.75 -1.47 12.04
CA ASN A 522 -19.48 -2.02 11.57
C ASN A 522 -18.47 -2.16 12.73
N TYR A 523 -18.35 -1.16 13.61
CA TYR A 523 -17.46 -1.29 14.76
C TYR A 523 -17.91 -2.36 15.76
N LYS A 524 -19.22 -2.53 15.98
CA LYS A 524 -19.75 -3.62 16.82
C LYS A 524 -19.41 -4.99 16.25
N GLN A 525 -19.59 -5.18 14.95
CA GLN A 525 -19.22 -6.42 14.27
C GLN A 525 -17.71 -6.70 14.38
N SER A 526 -16.86 -5.68 14.26
CA SER A 526 -15.42 -5.84 14.51
C SER A 526 -15.12 -6.25 15.95
N ILE A 527 -15.77 -5.61 16.94
CA ILE A 527 -15.62 -5.98 18.35
C ILE A 527 -16.03 -7.43 18.59
N ASP A 528 -17.12 -7.92 17.99
CA ASP A 528 -17.57 -9.29 18.21
C ASP A 528 -16.54 -10.30 17.70
N ILE A 529 -15.92 -10.02 16.54
CA ILE A 529 -14.84 -10.83 15.99
C ILE A 529 -13.60 -10.79 16.90
N VAL A 530 -13.12 -9.61 17.28
CA VAL A 530 -11.90 -9.48 18.09
C VAL A 530 -12.12 -9.97 19.52
N ARG A 531 -13.33 -9.85 20.07
CA ARG A 531 -13.68 -10.41 21.39
C ARG A 531 -13.65 -11.94 21.34
N HIS A 532 -14.17 -12.55 20.28
CA HIS A 532 -14.06 -14.00 20.09
C HIS A 532 -12.60 -14.46 20.05
N LEU A 533 -11.75 -13.74 19.31
CA LEU A 533 -10.31 -14.03 19.25
C LEU A 533 -9.60 -13.83 20.60
N THR A 534 -9.94 -12.76 21.33
CA THR A 534 -9.37 -12.46 22.65
C THR A 534 -9.81 -13.46 23.71
N GLN A 535 -11.01 -14.05 23.57
CA GLN A 535 -11.46 -15.14 24.46
C GLN A 535 -10.73 -16.45 24.15
N ALA A 536 -10.44 -16.71 22.88
CA ALA A 536 -9.71 -17.90 22.45
C ALA A 536 -8.22 -17.85 22.84
N ASP A 537 -7.62 -16.66 22.84
CA ASP A 537 -6.24 -16.43 23.26
C ASP A 537 -6.12 -15.12 24.07
N PRO A 538 -6.38 -15.16 25.39
CA PRO A 538 -6.39 -13.99 26.26
C PRO A 538 -5.04 -13.30 26.43
N ASP A 539 -3.93 -14.04 26.26
CA ASP A 539 -2.58 -13.54 26.47
C ASP A 539 -1.99 -12.90 25.20
N ASN A 540 -2.72 -12.97 24.08
CA ASN A 540 -2.29 -12.38 22.83
C ASN A 540 -2.38 -10.84 22.86
N ALA A 541 -1.23 -10.20 23.02
CA ALA A 541 -1.11 -8.75 23.04
C ALA A 541 -1.66 -8.07 21.77
N GLY A 542 -1.60 -8.73 20.62
CA GLY A 542 -2.15 -8.23 19.35
C GLY A 542 -3.67 -8.18 19.35
N PHE A 543 -4.34 -9.25 19.80
CA PHE A 543 -5.81 -9.31 19.89
C PHE A 543 -6.34 -8.30 20.90
N GLN A 544 -5.72 -8.23 22.07
CA GLN A 544 -6.03 -7.26 23.11
C GLN A 544 -5.92 -5.81 22.58
N ARG A 545 -4.84 -5.48 21.87
CA ARG A 545 -4.66 -4.15 21.26
C ARG A 545 -5.72 -3.86 20.20
N ASN A 546 -6.10 -4.82 19.38
CA ASN A 546 -7.15 -4.62 18.37
C ASN A 546 -8.53 -4.39 19.01
N LEU A 547 -8.82 -5.04 20.13
CA LEU A 547 -10.05 -4.83 20.89
C LEU A 547 -10.11 -3.40 21.45
N SER A 548 -9.00 -2.88 21.99
CA SER A 548 -8.95 -1.51 22.51
C SER A 548 -9.14 -0.46 21.41
N VAL A 549 -8.56 -0.68 20.21
CA VAL A 549 -8.79 0.18 19.04
C VAL A 549 -10.26 0.21 18.65
N ALA A 550 -10.92 -0.95 18.55
CA ALA A 550 -12.34 -1.02 18.20
C ALA A 550 -13.24 -0.35 19.27
N LEU A 551 -12.91 -0.50 20.55
CA LEU A 551 -13.59 0.21 21.64
C LEU A 551 -13.44 1.74 21.53
N ASN A 552 -12.25 2.24 21.17
CA ASN A 552 -12.04 3.67 20.93
C ASN A 552 -12.91 4.18 19.76
N ARG A 553 -13.03 3.39 18.69
CA ARG A 553 -13.87 3.74 17.53
C ARG A 553 -15.35 3.84 17.89
N ILE A 554 -15.88 2.90 18.68
CA ILE A 554 -17.24 2.98 19.21
C ILE A 554 -17.41 4.19 20.12
N GLY A 555 -16.47 4.43 21.03
CA GLY A 555 -16.51 5.57 21.93
C GLY A 555 -16.61 6.90 21.19
N ALA A 556 -15.91 7.05 20.06
CA ALA A 556 -15.97 8.25 19.23
C ALA A 556 -17.34 8.45 18.58
N VAL A 557 -17.96 7.38 18.07
CA VAL A 557 -19.33 7.46 17.52
C VAL A 557 -20.34 7.83 18.62
N LEU A 558 -20.25 7.19 19.79
CA LEU A 558 -21.13 7.46 20.92
C LEU A 558 -20.98 8.90 21.42
N PHE A 559 -19.75 9.42 21.44
CA PHE A 559 -19.46 10.80 21.81
C PHE A 559 -20.16 11.78 20.86
N VAL A 560 -20.06 11.56 19.54
CA VAL A 560 -20.73 12.40 18.52
C VAL A 560 -22.24 12.29 18.59
N GLN A 561 -22.77 11.11 18.93
CA GLN A 561 -24.20 10.90 19.22
C GLN A 561 -24.65 11.53 20.56
N ARG A 562 -23.78 12.24 21.27
CA ARG A 562 -24.00 12.80 22.62
C ARG A 562 -24.35 11.74 23.69
N ASN A 563 -24.10 10.46 23.41
CA ASN A 563 -24.15 9.39 24.41
C ASN A 563 -22.83 9.34 25.18
N LEU A 564 -22.61 10.35 26.04
CA LEU A 564 -21.36 10.52 26.78
C LEU A 564 -21.10 9.39 27.77
N GLN A 565 -22.14 8.83 28.40
CA GLN A 565 -22.00 7.70 29.31
C GLN A 565 -21.52 6.43 28.59
N GLY A 566 -22.05 6.16 27.39
CA GLY A 566 -21.59 5.06 26.55
C GLY A 566 -20.16 5.26 26.05
N ALA A 567 -19.81 6.48 25.64
CA ALA A 567 -18.44 6.81 25.24
C ALA A 567 -17.44 6.63 26.40
N LEU A 568 -17.81 7.10 27.60
CA LEU A 568 -17.03 6.93 28.82
C LEU A 568 -16.76 5.44 29.12
N ALA A 569 -17.79 4.60 29.04
CA ALA A 569 -17.64 3.17 29.26
C ALA A 569 -16.70 2.51 28.24
N ALA A 570 -16.84 2.85 26.96
CA ALA A 570 -16.00 2.31 25.89
C ALA A 570 -14.52 2.74 26.03
N TYR A 571 -14.27 4.02 26.27
CA TYR A 571 -12.90 4.54 26.48
C TYR A 571 -12.26 4.00 27.76
N SER A 572 -13.03 3.84 28.84
CA SER A 572 -12.52 3.25 30.09
C SER A 572 -12.12 1.78 29.91
N ALA A 573 -12.93 1.00 29.17
CA ALA A 573 -12.60 -0.39 28.85
C ALA A 573 -11.33 -0.50 28.00
N SER A 574 -11.19 0.38 27.00
CA SER A 574 -9.99 0.48 26.17
C SER A 574 -8.73 0.83 26.99
N LEU A 575 -8.83 1.83 27.87
CA LEU A 575 -7.74 2.22 28.78
C LEU A 575 -7.29 1.04 29.64
N GLY A 576 -8.22 0.29 30.23
CA GLY A 576 -7.90 -0.87 31.07
C GLY A 576 -7.12 -1.97 30.33
N ILE A 577 -7.41 -2.20 29.04
CA ILE A 577 -6.67 -3.14 28.20
C ILE A 577 -5.26 -2.63 27.95
N VAL A 578 -5.11 -1.39 27.49
CA VAL A 578 -3.82 -0.82 27.10
C VAL A 578 -2.90 -0.61 28.31
N GLN A 579 -3.45 -0.34 29.49
CA GLN A 579 -2.70 -0.31 30.75
C GLN A 579 -2.04 -1.67 31.06
N LYS A 580 -2.79 -2.77 30.94
CA LYS A 580 -2.25 -4.12 31.14
C LYS A 580 -1.16 -4.45 30.11
N LEU A 581 -1.40 -4.11 28.83
CA LEU A 581 -0.39 -4.32 27.77
C LEU A 581 0.89 -3.52 28.01
N THR A 582 0.75 -2.28 28.45
CA THR A 582 1.92 -1.42 28.75
C THR A 582 2.70 -1.93 29.96
N ALA A 583 2.00 -2.44 30.99
CA ALA A 583 2.64 -3.06 32.15
C ALA A 583 3.37 -4.37 31.81
N ALA A 584 2.78 -5.20 30.96
CA ALA A 584 3.38 -6.46 30.50
C ALA A 584 4.58 -6.23 29.54
N HIS A 585 4.56 -5.13 28.78
CA HIS A 585 5.56 -4.82 27.76
C HIS A 585 6.08 -3.38 27.87
N PRO A 586 6.79 -3.01 28.94
CA PRO A 586 7.18 -1.62 29.23
C PRO A 586 8.10 -0.99 28.16
N GLY A 587 8.87 -1.82 27.44
CA GLY A 587 9.73 -1.37 26.34
C GLY A 587 8.98 -1.02 25.05
N ASN A 588 7.72 -1.44 24.89
CA ASN A 588 6.99 -1.26 23.65
C ASN A 588 6.47 0.18 23.53
N VAL A 589 7.06 0.95 22.61
CA VAL A 589 6.72 2.35 22.34
C VAL A 589 5.28 2.50 21.83
N SER A 590 4.77 1.54 21.05
CA SER A 590 3.43 1.58 20.47
C SER A 590 2.34 1.48 21.53
N PHE A 591 2.50 0.62 22.54
CA PHE A 591 1.55 0.54 23.66
C PHE A 591 1.54 1.80 24.52
N ARG A 592 2.71 2.40 24.77
CA ARG A 592 2.79 3.69 25.48
C ARG A 592 2.11 4.83 24.71
N ARG A 593 2.19 4.83 23.38
CA ARG A 593 1.46 5.78 22.51
C ARG A 593 -0.05 5.55 22.59
N ASP A 594 -0.51 4.30 22.51
CA ASP A 594 -1.93 3.99 22.64
C ASP A 594 -2.46 4.35 24.05
N LEU A 595 -1.65 4.16 25.11
CA LEU A 595 -2.00 4.53 26.48
C LEU A 595 -2.22 6.03 26.61
N ALA A 596 -1.31 6.83 26.06
CA ALA A 596 -1.45 8.29 26.02
C ALA A 596 -2.72 8.71 25.28
N TRP A 597 -3.06 8.05 24.17
CA TRP A 597 -4.28 8.34 23.41
C TRP A 597 -5.56 8.02 24.18
N CYS A 598 -5.62 6.87 24.87
CA CYS A 598 -6.76 6.51 25.72
C CYS A 598 -7.00 7.57 26.82
N HIS A 599 -5.93 8.09 27.43
CA HIS A 599 -6.04 9.19 28.38
C HIS A 599 -6.61 10.48 27.74
N ALA A 600 -6.20 10.81 26.51
CA ALA A 600 -6.75 11.99 25.81
C ALA A 600 -8.25 11.85 25.52
N LEU A 601 -8.68 10.69 24.98
CA LEU A 601 -10.09 10.41 24.70
C LEU A 601 -10.96 10.42 25.96
N LEU A 602 -10.42 9.87 27.06
CA LEU A 602 -11.11 9.86 28.34
C LEU A 602 -11.25 11.30 28.91
N ALA A 603 -10.23 12.14 28.73
CA ALA A 603 -10.31 13.55 29.10
C ALA A 603 -11.40 14.29 28.31
N ASP A 604 -11.51 14.03 27.00
CA ASP A 604 -12.51 14.68 26.13
C ASP A 604 -13.93 14.33 26.58
N VAL A 605 -14.23 13.06 26.85
CA VAL A 605 -15.58 12.65 27.31
C VAL A 605 -15.88 13.16 28.71
N LEU A 606 -14.92 13.13 29.64
CA LEU A 606 -15.11 13.65 30.99
C LEU A 606 -15.34 15.17 30.97
N GLY A 607 -14.62 15.90 30.11
CA GLY A 607 -14.82 17.33 29.90
C GLY A 607 -16.21 17.64 29.37
N ALA A 608 -16.69 16.90 28.36
CA ALA A 608 -18.04 17.04 27.83
C ALA A 608 -19.14 16.71 28.86
N MET A 609 -18.83 15.89 29.87
CA MET A 609 -19.73 15.59 31.00
C MET A 609 -19.64 16.61 32.15
N GLY A 610 -18.81 17.65 32.03
CA GLY A 610 -18.55 18.62 33.10
C GLY A 610 -17.68 18.09 34.25
N ARG A 611 -17.09 16.90 34.11
CA ARG A 611 -16.23 16.25 35.12
C ARG A 611 -14.78 16.75 35.00
N HIS A 612 -14.62 18.06 35.14
CA HIS A 612 -13.37 18.77 34.80
C HIS A 612 -12.15 18.33 35.61
N ALA A 613 -12.32 18.01 36.90
CA ALA A 613 -11.21 17.55 37.74
C ALA A 613 -10.66 16.21 37.27
N GLU A 614 -11.54 15.29 36.88
CA GLU A 614 -11.13 13.99 36.37
C GLU A 614 -10.55 14.11 34.95
N ALA A 615 -11.13 14.95 34.11
CA ALA A 615 -10.59 15.27 32.78
C ALA A 615 -9.15 15.82 32.88
N PHE A 616 -8.89 16.68 33.85
CA PHE A 616 -7.57 17.22 34.14
C PHE A 616 -6.55 16.12 34.48
N GLU A 617 -6.90 15.17 35.35
CA GLU A 617 -6.01 14.06 35.69
C GLU A 617 -5.68 13.18 34.48
N GLN A 618 -6.64 12.98 33.57
CA GLN A 618 -6.39 12.27 32.33
C GLN A 618 -5.48 13.06 31.37
N ARG A 619 -5.67 14.39 31.24
CA ARG A 619 -4.75 15.24 30.47
C ARG A 619 -3.34 15.24 31.05
N ARG A 620 -3.21 15.27 32.38
CA ARG A 620 -1.93 15.20 33.09
C ARG A 620 -1.20 13.89 32.78
N SER A 621 -1.91 12.77 32.80
CA SER A 621 -1.38 11.45 32.46
C SER A 621 -0.96 11.36 31.00
N ASN A 622 -1.76 11.92 30.07
CA ASN A 622 -1.40 12.03 28.66
C ASN A 622 -0.11 12.84 28.45
N ALA A 623 -0.02 14.05 29.02
CA ALA A 623 1.14 14.93 28.87
C ALA A 623 2.42 14.29 29.43
N ALA A 624 2.33 13.59 30.57
CA ALA A 624 3.46 12.87 31.16
C ALA A 624 4.01 11.78 30.22
N LEU A 625 3.13 10.96 29.64
CA LEU A 625 3.52 9.90 28.70
C LEU A 625 4.12 10.47 27.41
N ILE A 626 3.49 11.49 26.83
CA ILE A 626 4.00 12.13 25.61
C ILE A 626 5.36 12.81 25.87
N THR A 627 5.56 13.39 27.06
CA THR A 627 6.86 13.96 27.47
C THR A 627 7.95 12.90 27.49
N GLN A 628 7.69 11.74 28.10
CA GLN A 628 8.64 10.63 28.10
C GLN A 628 8.98 10.16 26.68
N LEU A 629 7.97 10.03 25.82
CA LEU A 629 8.15 9.59 24.43
C LEU A 629 8.95 10.60 23.59
N ALA A 630 8.62 11.88 23.69
CA ALA A 630 9.30 12.95 22.96
C ALA A 630 10.74 13.20 23.46
N THR A 631 11.00 12.96 24.75
CA THR A 631 12.36 13.04 25.32
C THR A 631 13.24 11.89 24.83
N ALA A 632 12.66 10.70 24.65
CA ALA A 632 13.40 9.53 24.16
C ALA A 632 13.82 9.68 22.68
N VAL A 633 13.08 10.45 21.88
CA VAL A 633 13.38 10.69 20.46
C VAL A 633 13.25 12.19 20.12
N PRO A 634 14.22 13.04 20.54
CA PRO A 634 14.13 14.49 20.36
C PRO A 634 14.03 14.96 18.91
N SER A 635 14.55 14.16 17.96
CA SER A 635 14.55 14.47 16.52
C SER A 635 13.22 14.17 15.81
N ASP A 636 12.26 13.50 16.47
CA ASP A 636 10.96 13.18 15.87
C ASP A 636 10.03 14.40 15.96
N SER A 637 9.93 15.15 14.87
CA SER A 637 9.10 16.35 14.76
C SER A 637 7.61 16.07 15.06
N SER A 638 7.10 14.88 14.72
CA SER A 638 5.72 14.49 15.03
C SER A 638 5.50 14.30 16.53
N LEU A 639 6.46 13.68 17.23
CA LEU A 639 6.42 13.56 18.68
C LEU A 639 6.59 14.91 19.39
N GLN A 640 7.44 15.80 18.87
CA GLN A 640 7.57 17.16 19.40
C GLN A 640 6.26 17.96 19.23
N GLN A 641 5.57 17.78 18.11
CA GLN A 641 4.27 18.41 17.88
C GLN A 641 3.20 17.85 18.81
N ALA A 642 3.15 16.53 18.99
CA ALA A 642 2.26 15.87 19.94
C ALA A 642 2.52 16.36 21.37
N LEU A 643 3.78 16.59 21.74
CA LEU A 643 4.17 17.15 23.03
C LEU A 643 3.60 18.56 23.21
N ALA A 644 3.79 19.45 22.24
CA ALA A 644 3.22 20.81 22.30
C ALA A 644 1.69 20.78 22.43
N MET A 645 1.01 19.92 21.65
CA MET A 645 -0.45 19.73 21.72
C MET A 645 -0.90 19.21 23.09
N SER A 646 -0.20 18.23 23.67
CA SER A 646 -0.55 17.68 24.98
C SER A 646 -0.49 18.72 26.09
N TYR A 647 0.52 19.61 26.06
CA TYR A 647 0.58 20.75 26.99
C TYR A 647 -0.51 21.78 26.69
N GLN A 648 -0.83 22.08 25.44
CA GLN A 648 -1.96 22.97 25.15
C GLN A 648 -3.26 22.41 25.74
N SER A 649 -3.56 21.13 25.53
CA SER A 649 -4.75 20.48 26.08
C SER A 649 -4.76 20.37 27.61
N LEU A 650 -3.59 20.27 28.24
CA LEU A 650 -3.47 20.35 29.70
C LEU A 650 -3.77 21.77 30.21
N GLY A 651 -3.32 22.81 29.50
CA GLY A 651 -3.68 24.20 29.76
C GLY A 651 -5.18 24.43 29.64
N ASP A 652 -5.81 23.86 28.60
CA ASP A 652 -7.26 23.93 28.39
C ASP A 652 -8.04 23.32 29.57
N ALA A 653 -7.51 22.26 30.19
CA ALA A 653 -8.17 21.60 31.33
C ALA A 653 -8.07 22.40 32.65
N PHE A 654 -7.14 23.34 32.77
CA PHE A 654 -7.04 24.22 33.94
C PHE A 654 -8.12 25.32 33.96
N VAL A 655 -8.57 25.78 32.79
CA VAL A 655 -9.55 26.87 32.65
C VAL A 655 -10.89 26.56 33.34
N PRO A 656 -11.55 25.41 33.10
CA PRO A 656 -12.83 25.10 33.76
C PRO A 656 -12.67 24.80 35.26
N LEU A 657 -11.44 24.61 35.75
CA LEU A 657 -11.14 24.49 37.19
C LEU A 657 -10.94 25.85 37.87
N GLY A 658 -11.05 26.96 37.13
CA GLY A 658 -10.78 28.31 37.63
C GLY A 658 -9.30 28.61 37.89
N ASN A 659 -8.39 27.68 37.56
CA ASN A 659 -6.96 27.84 37.79
C ASN A 659 -6.28 28.48 36.57
N ILE A 660 -6.54 29.78 36.38
CA ILE A 660 -6.05 30.54 35.22
C ILE A 660 -4.51 30.65 35.23
N ASP A 661 -3.89 30.72 36.41
CA ASP A 661 -2.43 30.77 36.56
C ASP A 661 -1.75 29.47 36.09
N GLY A 662 -2.36 28.33 36.42
CA GLY A 662 -1.94 27.01 35.92
C GLY A 662 -2.08 26.91 34.40
N ALA A 663 -3.20 27.39 33.84
CA ALA A 663 -3.41 27.42 32.39
C ALA A 663 -2.33 28.25 31.68
N LEU A 664 -2.05 29.46 32.16
CA LEU A 664 -1.02 30.34 31.59
C LEU A 664 0.38 29.73 31.66
N THR A 665 0.72 29.11 32.78
CA THR A 665 2.02 28.43 32.96
C THR A 665 2.20 27.35 31.91
N VAL A 666 1.19 26.50 31.72
CA VAL A 666 1.26 25.39 30.78
C VAL A 666 1.19 25.85 29.32
N TYR A 667 0.38 26.85 28.99
CA TYR A 667 0.38 27.42 27.64
C TYR A 667 1.73 28.03 27.26
N ARG A 668 2.44 28.65 28.21
CA ARG A 668 3.79 29.19 27.96
C ARG A 668 4.80 28.07 27.67
N ILE A 669 4.70 26.93 28.37
CA ILE A 669 5.50 25.73 28.07
C ILE A 669 5.21 25.24 26.64
N SER A 670 3.93 25.08 26.29
CA SER A 670 3.51 24.68 24.94
C SER A 670 3.97 25.67 23.86
N LEU A 671 3.92 26.98 24.14
CA LEU A 671 4.40 28.03 23.24
C LEU A 671 5.92 27.95 23.04
N GLY A 672 6.69 27.69 24.09
CA GLY A 672 8.13 27.48 24.00
C GLY A 672 8.48 26.26 23.14
N LEU A 673 7.76 25.15 23.32
CA LEU A 673 7.88 23.96 22.47
C LEU A 673 7.54 24.26 21.01
N THR A 674 6.45 24.99 20.78
CA THR A 674 5.99 25.39 19.45
C THR A 674 7.00 26.30 18.74
N LYS A 675 7.61 27.26 19.44
CA LYS A 675 8.67 28.11 18.89
C LYS A 675 9.89 27.30 18.47
N ARG A 676 10.37 26.39 19.32
CA ARG A 676 11.45 25.46 18.95
C ARG A 676 11.10 24.61 17.73
N GLY A 677 9.83 24.17 17.64
CA GLY A 677 9.31 23.45 16.47
C GLY A 677 9.36 24.29 15.19
N LEU A 678 8.93 25.54 15.24
CA LEU A 678 9.01 26.50 14.11
C LEU A 678 10.45 26.79 13.71
N ASP A 679 11.34 27.01 14.67
CA ASP A 679 12.76 27.28 14.42
C ASP A 679 13.45 26.09 13.74
N ALA A 680 13.06 24.86 14.11
CA ALA A 680 13.62 23.63 13.55
C ALA A 680 13.01 23.21 12.20
N ASN A 681 11.75 23.59 11.90
CA ASN A 681 11.00 23.07 10.74
C ASN A 681 10.50 24.15 9.75
N GLY A 682 10.78 25.44 9.99
CA GLY A 682 10.38 26.54 9.11
C GLY A 682 8.87 26.83 9.15
N GLN A 683 8.31 27.28 8.02
CA GLN A 683 6.87 27.65 7.90
C GLN A 683 5.93 26.43 7.80
N ASP A 684 6.12 25.41 8.64
CA ASP A 684 5.19 24.30 8.72
C ASP A 684 3.78 24.81 9.15
N PRO A 685 2.74 24.60 8.33
CA PRO A 685 1.37 25.03 8.63
C PRO A 685 0.83 24.44 9.94
N ALA A 686 1.30 23.28 10.39
CA ALA A 686 0.86 22.66 11.63
C ALA A 686 1.40 23.40 12.86
N TRP A 687 2.69 23.72 12.87
CA TRP A 687 3.31 24.54 13.92
C TRP A 687 2.76 25.97 13.95
N ASN A 688 2.48 26.56 12.77
CA ASN A 688 1.84 27.87 12.67
C ASN A 688 0.42 27.90 13.26
N ARG A 689 -0.38 26.84 13.01
CA ARG A 689 -1.72 26.73 13.61
C ARG A 689 -1.67 26.62 15.14
N LEU A 690 -0.74 25.82 15.68
CA LEU A 690 -0.54 25.71 17.12
C LEU A 690 -0.08 27.04 17.73
N TYR A 691 0.84 27.73 17.07
CA TYR A 691 1.33 29.03 17.50
C TYR A 691 0.20 30.06 17.61
N SER A 692 -0.60 30.20 16.55
CA SER A 692 -1.76 31.11 16.53
C SER A 692 -2.80 30.74 17.59
N SER A 693 -3.10 29.44 17.76
CA SER A 693 -4.04 28.94 18.78
C SER A 693 -3.56 29.27 20.19
N LEU A 694 -2.27 29.08 20.49
CA LEU A 694 -1.69 29.36 21.80
C LEU A 694 -1.67 30.85 22.12
N LEU A 695 -1.34 31.71 21.16
CA LEU A 695 -1.40 33.16 21.37
C LEU A 695 -2.82 33.61 21.71
N GLN A 696 -3.81 33.07 21.02
CA GLN A 696 -5.22 33.34 21.28
C GLN A 696 -5.61 32.89 22.71
N LYS A 697 -5.30 31.65 23.07
CA LYS A 697 -5.61 31.09 24.41
C LYS A 697 -4.89 31.82 25.54
N ILE A 698 -3.63 32.21 25.35
CA ILE A 698 -2.89 33.02 26.33
C ILE A 698 -3.53 34.39 26.50
N ARG A 699 -3.94 35.04 25.41
CA ARG A 699 -4.65 36.32 25.48
C ARG A 699 -5.93 36.21 26.28
N ASP A 700 -6.74 35.20 25.99
CA ASP A 700 -8.04 35.01 26.64
C ASP A 700 -7.87 34.68 28.13
N ALA A 701 -6.89 33.85 28.49
CA ALA A 701 -6.55 33.56 29.87
C ALA A 701 -6.03 34.80 30.63
N LEU A 702 -5.22 35.67 30.01
CA LEU A 702 -4.77 36.93 30.61
C LEU A 702 -5.93 37.92 30.82
N LEU A 703 -6.91 37.96 29.91
CA LEU A 703 -8.12 38.76 30.09
C LEU A 703 -8.97 38.25 31.25
N ALA A 704 -9.16 36.93 31.35
CA ALA A 704 -9.86 36.31 32.46
C ALA A 704 -9.14 36.56 33.81
N GLN A 705 -7.81 36.49 33.83
CA GLN A 705 -7.00 36.79 35.03
C GLN A 705 -7.21 38.24 35.52
N ARG A 706 -7.27 39.20 34.59
CA ARG A 706 -7.54 40.63 34.91
C ARG A 706 -8.95 40.88 35.41
N GLN A 707 -9.93 40.11 34.96
CA GLN A 707 -11.32 40.21 35.40
C GLN A 707 -11.58 39.55 36.77
N ALA A 708 -10.75 38.57 37.15
CA ALA A 708 -10.83 37.88 38.43
C ALA A 708 -10.02 38.55 39.57
N ALA A 709 -9.09 39.45 39.24
CA ALA A 709 -8.41 40.27 40.25
C ALA A 709 -9.41 41.29 40.83
N PRO A 710 -9.61 41.37 42.16
CA PRO A 710 -10.49 42.39 42.72
C PRO A 710 -9.96 43.78 42.35
N PRO A 711 -10.83 44.77 42.08
CA PRO A 711 -10.38 46.14 41.92
C PRO A 711 -9.63 46.55 43.20
N SER A 712 -8.43 47.09 43.01
CA SER A 712 -7.53 47.61 44.05
C SER A 712 -8.19 48.64 44.95
#